data_AF-D3T017-F1
#
_entry.id   AF-D3T017-F1
#
_cell.length_a   1.000
_cell.length_b   1.000
_cell.length_c   1.000
_cell.angle_alpha   90.00
_cell.angle_beta   90.00
_cell.angle_gamma   90.00
#
_symmetry.space_group_name_H-M   'P 1'
#
loop_
_entity.id
_entity.type
_entity.pdbx_description
1 polymer ?
#
loop_
_entity_poly.entity_id
_entity_poly.type
_entity_poly.pdbx_seq_one_letter_code
_entity_poly.pdbx_strand_id
1 'polypeptide(L)'
;MVSFRRLLSISVLFVVVIALAGVVGLFAVDAGSGPDTTDPVPFHDTVTTGVVLENVDDADGSDEIDVPKAQVFYSQYEYVVGYRGVERFVDAYDTPDHEERFGYPLAVYVTDYGASDDVQLTAEGYPTLTDGSTDWIDAESAVFVVNSEARTPAGETVVPFSDRADADTFVDNHGGTVVGWENLLEYEFEIDDADVVRDRAVQRHAHADELVAETTTLRDRSVAVVVGEDAATLEEAVEIAPAESTVIVPEGVHEVPDEIEVDRPITIVGQGTGDSGTDSGSDGDGNGDGNETSAVTTLRGNGDGSVLVLTSDRAAVADLRIDGVGNTTEPDEDEDRDVDDALEMAYGQSDAGVELDEAPNALVENVTIETPATGVLLRDAPESVVRNVSVHGSDHWSDSYMAVTTIRSPNAIVEDSTLTGGRDGIYLHRSDGIVFRNNELENNRIGVHLMYTSNTLIADNRIEDPISTGIDVMTSPEHNAVVGNEVRNASQGILMAGSRSYVADNLVTNTQVGLTTGAGNSIYEGNVLADNVQGVQANHMLPTNEVTGNDFVGNDEHANARLGTLRVWSEDGKGNFWHGAIGVPGSDTGTVTDGATLERSYAPTDPVDKRLHRVDGTPTLTRAPAIDARSMFEGAVSGMRSESIVDRAPLCEPANPDLLERTEWEPPERTC
;
A
#
# COMPACT_ATOMS: atom_id res chain seq x y z
N MET A 1 -2.68 -3.63 -76.39
CA MET A 1 -1.84 -2.97 -75.34
C MET A 1 -2.29 -1.56 -74.94
N VAL A 2 -3.00 -0.79 -75.77
CA VAL A 2 -3.46 0.57 -75.38
C VAL A 2 -4.69 0.56 -74.44
N SER A 3 -5.57 -0.44 -74.54
CA SER A 3 -6.77 -0.57 -73.70
C SER A 3 -6.46 -0.92 -72.23
N PHE A 4 -5.45 -1.78 -72.01
CA PHE A 4 -5.10 -2.25 -70.67
C PHE A 4 -4.41 -1.18 -69.81
N ARG A 5 -3.59 -0.30 -70.42
CA ARG A 5 -2.99 0.85 -69.72
C ARG A 5 -4.01 1.91 -69.33
N ARG A 6 -5.07 2.11 -70.14
CA ARG A 6 -6.15 3.05 -69.79
C ARG A 6 -7.03 2.53 -68.66
N LEU A 7 -7.33 1.22 -68.62
CA LEU A 7 -8.06 0.64 -67.48
C LEU A 7 -7.23 0.70 -66.20
N LEU A 8 -5.93 0.40 -66.25
CA LEU A 8 -5.07 0.44 -65.06
C LEU A 8 -4.92 1.86 -64.51
N SER A 9 -4.76 2.87 -65.36
CA SER A 9 -4.69 4.27 -64.92
C SER A 9 -6.01 4.79 -64.36
N ILE A 10 -7.17 4.34 -64.87
CA ILE A 10 -8.47 4.70 -64.33
C ILE A 10 -8.71 4.02 -62.98
N SER A 11 -8.33 2.75 -62.83
CA SER A 11 -8.42 2.04 -61.55
C SER A 11 -7.50 2.61 -60.47
N VAL A 12 -6.27 2.98 -60.81
CA VAL A 12 -5.34 3.63 -59.86
C VAL A 12 -5.84 5.02 -59.46
N LEU A 13 -6.36 5.81 -60.40
CA LEU A 13 -6.94 7.11 -60.08
C LEU A 13 -8.20 6.97 -59.20
N PHE A 14 -9.02 5.94 -59.43
CA PHE A 14 -10.22 5.67 -58.65
C PHE A 14 -9.88 5.20 -57.23
N VAL A 15 -8.83 4.39 -57.06
CA VAL A 15 -8.32 3.97 -55.75
C VAL A 15 -7.68 5.14 -54.99
N VAL A 16 -6.95 6.03 -55.67
CA VAL A 16 -6.38 7.23 -55.04
C VAL A 16 -7.46 8.23 -54.65
N VAL A 17 -8.52 8.39 -55.45
CA VAL A 17 -9.65 9.26 -55.10
C VAL A 17 -10.49 8.67 -53.96
N ILE A 18 -10.66 7.34 -53.89
CA ILE A 18 -11.31 6.69 -52.74
C ILE A 18 -10.42 6.74 -51.50
N ALA A 19 -9.09 6.65 -51.64
CA ALA A 19 -8.16 6.82 -50.53
C ALA A 19 -8.13 8.28 -50.03
N LEU A 20 -8.17 9.27 -50.92
CA LEU A 20 -8.26 10.69 -50.52
C LEU A 20 -9.65 11.08 -49.99
N ALA A 21 -10.73 10.53 -50.55
CA ALA A 21 -12.08 10.73 -50.00
C ALA A 21 -12.29 9.96 -48.69
N GLY A 22 -11.59 8.83 -48.49
CA GLY A 22 -11.51 8.11 -47.23
C GLY A 22 -10.71 8.87 -46.17
N VAL A 23 -9.58 9.49 -46.56
CA VAL A 23 -8.77 10.33 -45.67
C VAL A 23 -9.50 11.63 -45.32
N VAL A 24 -10.25 12.26 -46.23
CA VAL A 24 -11.06 13.47 -45.91
C VAL A 24 -12.38 13.10 -45.22
N GLY A 25 -12.95 11.93 -45.49
CA GLY A 25 -14.18 11.43 -44.86
C GLY A 25 -13.97 10.86 -43.44
N LEU A 26 -12.75 10.41 -43.10
CA LEU A 26 -12.38 9.99 -41.75
C LEU A 26 -12.21 11.16 -40.76
N PHE A 27 -12.11 12.40 -41.26
CA PHE A 27 -12.17 13.62 -40.43
C PHE A 27 -13.56 14.28 -40.42
N ALA A 28 -14.59 13.61 -40.98
CA ALA A 28 -15.97 14.09 -41.02
C ALA A 28 -16.97 13.06 -40.47
N VAL A 29 -16.50 12.20 -39.55
CA VAL A 29 -17.40 11.47 -38.65
C VAL A 29 -17.61 12.39 -37.46
N ASP A 30 -18.81 12.93 -37.38
CA ASP A 30 -19.38 13.65 -36.25
C ASP A 30 -19.32 12.73 -35.02
N ALA A 31 -18.23 12.84 -34.26
CA ALA A 31 -18.20 12.43 -32.87
C ALA A 31 -19.16 13.40 -32.16
N GLY A 32 -20.28 12.87 -31.68
CA GLY A 32 -21.27 13.67 -30.97
C GLY A 32 -20.71 14.20 -29.65
N SER A 33 -20.00 15.31 -29.71
CA SER A 33 -19.72 16.24 -28.63
C SER A 33 -19.37 17.58 -29.30
N GLY A 34 -20.34 18.49 -29.33
CA GLY A 34 -20.05 19.87 -29.70
C GLY A 34 -19.04 20.48 -28.71
N PRO A 35 -18.41 21.62 -29.06
CA PRO A 35 -17.48 22.35 -28.18
C PRO A 35 -18.15 23.01 -26.96
N ASP A 36 -19.27 22.46 -26.47
CA ASP A 36 -20.14 23.03 -25.43
C ASP A 36 -20.22 22.16 -24.16
N THR A 37 -19.26 21.26 -23.87
CA THR A 37 -19.29 20.45 -22.63
C THR A 37 -17.94 20.39 -21.91
N THR A 38 -17.31 21.54 -21.67
CA THR A 38 -16.26 21.65 -20.65
C THR A 38 -16.83 22.10 -19.31
N ASP A 39 -18.15 22.04 -19.11
CA ASP A 39 -18.75 22.37 -17.80
C ASP A 39 -18.31 21.36 -16.73
N PRO A 40 -18.20 21.80 -15.47
CA PRO A 40 -17.84 20.91 -14.37
C PRO A 40 -18.83 19.76 -14.18
N VAL A 41 -18.29 18.60 -13.79
CA VAL A 41 -19.04 17.37 -13.55
C VAL A 41 -19.21 17.13 -12.05
N PRO A 42 -20.18 16.31 -11.61
CA PRO A 42 -20.21 15.87 -10.22
C PRO A 42 -18.86 15.22 -9.85
N PHE A 43 -18.25 15.65 -8.74
CA PHE A 43 -16.87 15.25 -8.42
C PHE A 43 -16.70 13.72 -8.27
N HIS A 44 -17.73 13.01 -7.80
CA HIS A 44 -17.72 11.55 -7.69
C HIS A 44 -17.73 10.81 -9.05
N ASP A 45 -18.06 11.51 -10.14
CA ASP A 45 -17.97 10.97 -11.50
C ASP A 45 -16.58 11.16 -12.12
N THR A 46 -15.66 11.84 -11.42
CA THR A 46 -14.27 12.01 -11.85
C THR A 46 -13.41 10.79 -11.49
N VAL A 47 -12.29 10.61 -12.18
CA VAL A 47 -11.20 9.75 -11.71
C VAL A 47 -10.49 10.49 -10.59
N THR A 48 -10.82 10.14 -9.34
CA THR A 48 -10.38 10.87 -8.15
C THR A 48 -8.98 10.47 -7.69
N THR A 49 -8.23 11.46 -7.22
CA THR A 49 -6.94 11.32 -6.54
C THR A 49 -6.85 12.31 -5.36
N GLY A 50 -6.03 12.01 -4.35
CA GLY A 50 -5.85 12.85 -3.16
C GLY A 50 -6.55 12.33 -1.90
N VAL A 51 -6.60 13.18 -0.88
CA VAL A 51 -6.94 12.82 0.51
C VAL A 51 -8.37 12.30 0.63
N VAL A 52 -8.54 11.15 1.29
CA VAL A 52 -9.85 10.65 1.71
C VAL A 52 -10.10 11.10 3.15
N LEU A 53 -11.10 11.97 3.33
CA LEU A 53 -11.60 12.34 4.65
C LEU A 53 -12.60 11.26 5.10
N GLU A 54 -12.11 10.16 5.63
CA GLU A 54 -12.94 9.26 6.47
C GLU A 54 -12.51 9.34 7.94
N ASN A 55 -11.53 10.19 8.26
CA ASN A 55 -10.92 10.32 9.58
C ASN A 55 -11.33 11.58 10.34
N VAL A 56 -12.41 12.26 9.96
CA VAL A 56 -12.83 13.48 10.67
C VAL A 56 -14.31 13.58 11.03
N ASP A 57 -15.04 12.48 10.87
CA ASP A 57 -16.44 12.41 11.33
C ASP A 57 -16.56 12.14 12.84
N ASP A 58 -15.47 11.80 13.54
CA ASP A 58 -15.53 11.23 14.90
C ASP A 58 -15.19 12.23 16.04
N ALA A 59 -14.85 13.48 15.72
CA ALA A 59 -14.60 14.52 16.72
C ALA A 59 -15.80 15.49 16.81
N ASP A 60 -16.76 15.10 17.65
CA ASP A 60 -17.67 16.03 18.33
C ASP A 60 -18.75 16.69 17.46
N GLY A 61 -19.41 15.94 16.55
CA GLY A 61 -20.67 16.35 15.92
C GLY A 61 -20.67 17.76 15.29
N SER A 62 -19.51 18.20 14.81
CA SER A 62 -19.24 19.56 14.35
C SER A 62 -18.87 19.56 12.87
N ASP A 63 -19.45 20.52 12.14
CA ASP A 63 -19.31 20.89 10.71
C ASP A 63 -18.46 19.97 9.81
N GLU A 64 -19.10 19.37 8.78
CA GLU A 64 -18.48 18.52 7.75
C GLU A 64 -17.23 19.20 7.15
N ILE A 65 -16.06 18.55 7.33
CA ILE A 65 -14.80 19.05 6.82
C ILE A 65 -14.81 19.01 5.29
N ASP A 66 -14.45 20.13 4.67
CA ASP A 66 -14.29 20.20 3.22
C ASP A 66 -12.81 20.33 2.84
N VAL A 67 -12.43 19.59 1.79
CA VAL A 67 -11.11 19.67 1.16
C VAL A 67 -11.28 20.41 -0.16
N PRO A 68 -10.51 21.50 -0.42
CA PRO A 68 -10.50 22.17 -1.71
C PRO A 68 -10.26 21.19 -2.85
N LYS A 69 -11.00 21.31 -3.96
CA LYS A 69 -10.94 20.32 -5.06
C LYS A 69 -10.57 21.00 -6.37
N ALA A 70 -9.87 20.28 -7.23
CA ALA A 70 -9.67 20.65 -8.64
C ALA A 70 -10.21 19.54 -9.55
N GLN A 71 -10.70 19.90 -10.74
CA GLN A 71 -11.02 18.94 -11.80
C GLN A 71 -10.46 19.42 -13.13
N VAL A 72 -9.87 18.48 -13.86
CA VAL A 72 -9.05 18.78 -15.04
C VAL A 72 -9.52 17.95 -16.22
N PHE A 73 -9.72 18.65 -17.34
CA PHE A 73 -9.99 18.05 -18.64
C PHE A 73 -8.68 18.05 -19.41
N TYR A 74 -8.13 16.88 -19.72
CA TYR A 74 -6.86 16.79 -20.44
C TYR A 74 -7.07 16.48 -21.92
N SER A 75 -6.16 16.96 -22.77
CA SER A 75 -6.27 16.79 -24.23
C SER A 75 -6.04 15.36 -24.72
N GLN A 76 -5.36 14.51 -23.95
CA GLN A 76 -5.05 13.12 -24.31
C GLN A 76 -5.61 12.08 -23.31
N TYR A 77 -6.39 12.48 -22.31
CA TYR A 77 -7.07 11.60 -21.36
C TYR A 77 -8.58 11.72 -21.53
N GLU A 78 -9.28 10.58 -21.65
CA GLU A 78 -10.71 10.59 -21.98
C GLU A 78 -11.63 10.87 -20.79
N TYR A 79 -11.13 10.71 -19.56
CA TYR A 79 -11.89 10.93 -18.33
C TYR A 79 -11.52 12.28 -17.68
N VAL A 80 -12.43 12.84 -16.89
CA VAL A 80 -12.13 14.03 -16.07
C VAL A 80 -11.36 13.57 -14.84
N VAL A 81 -10.22 14.21 -14.56
CA VAL A 81 -9.41 13.90 -13.37
C VAL A 81 -9.79 14.83 -12.25
N GLY A 82 -10.16 14.28 -11.09
CA GLY A 82 -10.49 15.06 -9.89
C GLY A 82 -9.39 14.97 -8.84
N TYR A 83 -8.89 16.09 -8.37
CA TYR A 83 -7.91 16.20 -7.30
C TYR A 83 -8.59 16.69 -6.04
N ARG A 84 -8.45 15.95 -4.93
CA ARG A 84 -8.75 16.41 -3.58
C ARG A 84 -7.49 17.08 -3.03
N GLY A 85 -7.51 18.40 -2.99
CA GLY A 85 -6.37 19.30 -2.81
C GLY A 85 -5.97 19.96 -4.13
N VAL A 86 -5.95 21.30 -4.17
CA VAL A 86 -5.49 22.06 -5.37
C VAL A 86 -3.97 21.98 -5.48
N GLU A 87 -3.27 22.01 -4.35
CA GLU A 87 -1.83 21.75 -4.24
C GLU A 87 -1.41 20.44 -4.91
N ARG A 88 -2.25 19.38 -4.82
CA ARG A 88 -1.98 18.08 -5.45
C ARG A 88 -2.05 18.14 -6.98
N PHE A 89 -2.90 19.01 -7.51
CA PHE A 89 -2.95 19.25 -8.95
C PHE A 89 -1.70 20.00 -9.40
N VAL A 90 -1.29 21.04 -8.66
CA VAL A 90 -0.11 21.84 -9.01
C VAL A 90 1.15 20.96 -9.03
N ASP A 91 1.31 20.14 -8.02
CA ASP A 91 2.38 19.15 -7.91
C ASP A 91 2.39 18.14 -9.08
N ALA A 92 1.24 17.56 -9.39
CA ALA A 92 1.10 16.66 -10.54
C ALA A 92 1.35 17.37 -11.89
N TYR A 93 1.06 18.67 -11.98
CA TYR A 93 1.25 19.45 -13.20
C TYR A 93 2.72 19.69 -13.52
N ASP A 94 3.58 19.82 -12.49
CA ASP A 94 5.02 20.06 -12.66
C ASP A 94 5.83 18.76 -12.86
N THR A 95 5.20 17.59 -12.72
CA THR A 95 5.87 16.30 -12.87
C THR A 95 6.44 16.10 -14.30
N PRO A 96 7.70 15.62 -14.44
CA PRO A 96 8.26 15.22 -15.72
C PRO A 96 7.33 14.26 -16.49
N ASP A 97 7.30 14.38 -17.82
CA ASP A 97 6.45 13.59 -18.72
C ASP A 97 4.92 13.73 -18.52
N HIS A 98 4.42 14.60 -17.63
CA HIS A 98 2.98 14.80 -17.42
C HIS A 98 2.24 15.15 -18.73
N GLU A 99 2.77 16.09 -19.52
CA GLU A 99 2.20 16.46 -20.83
C GLU A 99 2.28 15.28 -21.84
N GLU A 100 3.25 14.38 -21.72
CA GLU A 100 3.31 13.21 -22.59
C GLU A 100 2.27 12.14 -22.20
N ARG A 101 1.98 12.03 -20.89
CA ARG A 101 1.04 11.06 -20.30
C ARG A 101 -0.43 11.50 -20.44
N PHE A 102 -0.71 12.78 -20.25
CA PHE A 102 -2.05 13.36 -20.23
C PHE A 102 -2.32 14.37 -21.35
N GLY A 103 -1.29 14.92 -22.00
CA GLY A 103 -1.42 16.11 -22.85
C GLY A 103 -1.53 17.40 -22.03
N TYR A 104 -1.83 18.51 -22.70
CA TYR A 104 -2.09 19.79 -22.02
C TYR A 104 -3.52 19.84 -21.44
N PRO A 105 -3.74 20.57 -20.32
CA PRO A 105 -5.07 20.88 -19.80
C PRO A 105 -5.89 21.68 -20.82
N LEU A 106 -7.13 21.27 -21.04
CA LEU A 106 -8.14 21.97 -21.84
C LEU A 106 -8.98 22.92 -21.00
N ALA A 107 -9.26 22.54 -19.76
CA ALA A 107 -9.95 23.35 -18.75
C ALA A 107 -9.58 22.81 -17.36
N VAL A 108 -9.43 23.73 -16.40
CA VAL A 108 -9.23 23.42 -14.99
C VAL A 108 -10.30 24.18 -14.20
N TYR A 109 -11.04 23.46 -13.38
CA TYR A 109 -11.95 24.09 -12.42
C TYR A 109 -11.52 23.78 -11.00
N VAL A 110 -11.68 24.75 -10.11
CA VAL A 110 -11.44 24.60 -8.67
C VAL A 110 -12.71 24.96 -7.91
N THR A 111 -12.87 24.39 -6.72
CA THR A 111 -13.97 24.75 -5.81
C THR A 111 -13.92 26.24 -5.47
N ASP A 112 -15.06 26.90 -5.27
CA ASP A 112 -15.13 28.29 -4.80
C ASP A 112 -15.39 28.31 -3.30
N TYR A 113 -14.47 28.91 -2.54
CA TYR A 113 -14.65 29.18 -1.12
C TYR A 113 -15.17 30.62 -0.88
N GLY A 114 -15.94 31.18 -1.82
CA GLY A 114 -16.48 32.54 -1.80
C GLY A 114 -17.17 32.97 -0.49
N ALA A 115 -17.40 34.28 -0.33
CA ALA A 115 -17.84 34.96 0.90
C ALA A 115 -17.15 34.42 2.16
N SER A 116 -15.98 34.99 2.47
CA SER A 116 -15.07 34.61 3.57
C SER A 116 -15.67 34.41 4.97
N ASP A 117 -16.92 34.82 5.22
CA ASP A 117 -17.64 34.61 6.48
C ASP A 117 -18.19 33.17 6.61
N ASP A 118 -18.27 32.43 5.50
CA ASP A 118 -18.86 31.08 5.42
C ASP A 118 -17.82 29.95 5.56
N VAL A 119 -16.53 30.29 5.45
CA VAL A 119 -15.39 29.38 5.61
C VAL A 119 -14.78 29.59 6.99
N GLN A 120 -14.81 28.55 7.82
CA GLN A 120 -14.11 28.54 9.10
C GLN A 120 -13.00 27.49 9.07
N LEU A 121 -12.06 27.60 10.00
CA LEU A 121 -11.07 26.55 10.25
C LEU A 121 -11.37 25.89 11.60
N THR A 122 -11.26 24.56 11.68
CA THR A 122 -11.26 23.84 12.96
C THR A 122 -10.05 24.24 13.82
N ALA A 123 -9.97 23.75 15.06
CA ALA A 123 -8.80 23.97 15.91
C ALA A 123 -7.50 23.41 15.29
N GLU A 124 -7.64 22.38 14.45
CA GLU A 124 -6.58 21.71 13.70
C GLU A 124 -6.27 22.39 12.35
N GLY A 125 -7.04 23.43 11.98
CA GLY A 125 -6.84 24.19 10.75
C GLY A 125 -7.60 23.65 9.53
N TYR A 126 -8.55 22.73 9.71
CA TYR A 126 -9.29 22.16 8.59
C TYR A 126 -10.43 23.07 8.11
N PRO A 127 -10.59 23.32 6.80
CA PRO A 127 -11.71 24.10 6.29
C PRO A 127 -13.06 23.44 6.56
N THR A 128 -14.01 24.23 7.06
CA THR A 128 -15.42 23.85 7.21
C THR A 128 -16.32 24.87 6.54
N LEU A 129 -17.44 24.41 5.98
CA LEU A 129 -18.40 25.25 5.27
C LEU A 129 -19.77 25.21 5.94
N THR A 130 -20.35 26.39 6.18
CA THR A 130 -21.62 26.52 6.90
C THR A 130 -22.82 25.92 6.12
N ASP A 131 -22.78 25.94 4.78
CA ASP A 131 -23.87 25.47 3.90
C ASP A 131 -23.53 24.18 3.10
N GLY A 132 -22.35 23.59 3.31
CA GLY A 132 -21.97 22.27 2.78
C GLY A 132 -21.82 22.14 1.25
N SER A 133 -21.84 23.23 0.46
CA SER A 133 -21.60 23.16 -0.98
C SER A 133 -20.77 24.32 -1.51
N THR A 134 -19.65 24.01 -2.17
CA THR A 134 -18.87 24.95 -3.00
C THR A 134 -19.34 24.91 -4.46
N ASP A 135 -19.43 26.07 -5.10
CA ASP A 135 -19.54 26.16 -6.56
C ASP A 135 -18.18 25.86 -7.23
N TRP A 136 -18.16 25.76 -8.56
CA TRP A 136 -16.92 25.56 -9.34
C TRP A 136 -16.55 26.84 -10.10
N ILE A 137 -15.26 27.16 -10.13
CA ILE A 137 -14.71 28.34 -10.82
C ILE A 137 -13.62 27.91 -11.79
N ASP A 138 -13.51 28.63 -12.89
CA ASP A 138 -12.38 28.48 -13.81
C ASP A 138 -11.09 28.91 -13.09
N ALA A 139 -10.11 28.01 -13.02
CA ALA A 139 -8.88 28.22 -12.26
C ALA A 139 -8.06 29.40 -12.81
N GLU A 140 -8.14 29.72 -14.10
CA GLU A 140 -7.46 30.88 -14.69
C GLU A 140 -8.06 32.21 -14.23
N SER A 141 -9.32 32.20 -13.78
CA SER A 141 -10.03 33.38 -13.27
C SER A 141 -9.98 33.49 -11.74
N ALA A 142 -9.47 32.46 -11.06
CA ALA A 142 -9.39 32.37 -9.61
C ALA A 142 -8.25 33.20 -9.01
N VAL A 143 -8.38 33.48 -7.71
CA VAL A 143 -7.25 33.80 -6.83
C VAL A 143 -7.13 32.75 -5.75
N PHE A 144 -5.92 32.54 -5.26
CA PHE A 144 -5.61 31.43 -4.36
C PHE A 144 -4.90 31.96 -3.12
N VAL A 145 -5.28 31.49 -1.95
CA VAL A 145 -4.55 31.75 -0.71
C VAL A 145 -3.63 30.56 -0.44
N VAL A 146 -2.33 30.86 -0.31
CA VAL A 146 -1.26 29.89 0.04
C VAL A 146 -0.57 30.32 1.34
N ASN A 147 0.11 29.41 2.03
CA ASN A 147 0.74 29.62 3.35
C ASN A 147 -0.19 30.16 4.45
N SER A 148 -1.49 29.86 4.39
CA SER A 148 -2.42 30.20 5.47
C SER A 148 -2.35 29.15 6.59
N GLU A 149 -3.15 29.36 7.64
CA GLU A 149 -3.37 28.35 8.67
C GLU A 149 -4.19 27.13 8.17
N ALA A 150 -4.77 27.20 6.95
CA ALA A 150 -5.58 26.13 6.39
C ALA A 150 -4.74 24.89 6.06
N ARG A 151 -5.23 23.73 6.47
CA ARG A 151 -4.58 22.43 6.27
C ARG A 151 -5.60 21.36 5.90
N THR A 152 -5.11 20.25 5.38
CA THR A 152 -5.83 18.98 5.28
C THR A 152 -5.06 17.95 6.12
N PRO A 153 -5.59 16.75 6.38
CA PRO A 153 -4.81 15.68 7.02
C PRO A 153 -3.48 15.35 6.31
N ALA A 154 -3.32 15.77 5.04
CA ALA A 154 -2.09 15.58 4.27
C ALA A 154 -1.14 16.78 4.23
N GLY A 155 -1.41 17.87 4.97
CA GLY A 155 -0.49 19.02 5.06
C GLY A 155 -1.15 20.36 4.74
N GLU A 156 -0.37 21.33 4.23
CA GLU A 156 -0.92 22.62 3.81
C GLU A 156 -1.92 22.45 2.67
N THR A 157 -2.91 23.34 2.59
CA THR A 157 -3.89 23.31 1.49
C THR A 157 -4.09 24.69 0.90
N VAL A 158 -4.28 24.71 -0.42
CA VAL A 158 -4.56 25.94 -1.16
C VAL A 158 -6.06 26.21 -1.14
N VAL A 159 -6.44 27.43 -0.73
CA VAL A 159 -7.85 27.85 -0.67
C VAL A 159 -8.17 28.77 -1.86
N PRO A 160 -8.96 28.29 -2.86
CA PRO A 160 -9.38 29.07 -4.04
C PRO A 160 -10.59 29.97 -3.79
N PHE A 161 -10.59 31.17 -4.38
CA PHE A 161 -11.69 32.14 -4.34
C PHE A 161 -11.98 32.77 -5.71
N SER A 162 -13.25 33.01 -6.02
CA SER A 162 -13.65 33.79 -7.20
C SER A 162 -13.50 35.30 -7.04
N ASP A 163 -13.57 35.83 -5.81
CA ASP A 163 -13.42 37.26 -5.51
C ASP A 163 -12.19 37.53 -4.64
N ARG A 164 -11.39 38.53 -5.04
CA ARG A 164 -10.16 38.89 -4.33
C ARG A 164 -10.40 39.50 -2.95
N ALA A 165 -11.50 40.22 -2.75
CA ALA A 165 -11.83 40.80 -1.45
C ALA A 165 -12.16 39.71 -0.42
N ASP A 166 -12.74 38.59 -0.86
CA ASP A 166 -13.00 37.44 0.00
C ASP A 166 -11.68 36.75 0.39
N ALA A 167 -10.77 36.54 -0.58
CA ALA A 167 -9.43 36.01 -0.30
C ALA A 167 -8.62 36.92 0.66
N ASP A 168 -8.66 38.25 0.46
CA ASP A 168 -7.99 39.20 1.35
C ASP A 168 -8.59 39.16 2.77
N THR A 169 -9.91 38.95 2.91
CA THR A 169 -10.57 38.79 4.21
C THR A 169 -10.20 37.47 4.89
N PHE A 170 -10.12 36.38 4.13
CA PHE A 170 -9.62 35.09 4.63
C PHE A 170 -8.17 35.23 5.14
N VAL A 171 -7.31 35.94 4.41
CA VAL A 171 -5.93 36.22 4.84
C VAL A 171 -5.87 37.07 6.11
N ASP A 172 -6.75 38.07 6.25
CA ASP A 172 -6.84 38.87 7.47
C ASP A 172 -7.22 38.03 8.71
N ASN A 173 -8.00 36.96 8.52
CA ASN A 173 -8.46 36.05 9.59
C ASN A 173 -7.49 34.89 9.88
N HIS A 174 -6.88 34.30 8.85
CA HIS A 174 -6.15 33.02 8.92
C HIS A 174 -4.72 33.09 8.36
N GLY A 175 -4.22 34.29 8.04
CA GLY A 175 -2.90 34.48 7.45
C GLY A 175 -2.78 33.99 5.99
N GLY A 176 -1.55 33.96 5.48
CA GLY A 176 -1.25 33.52 4.12
C GLY A 176 -1.01 34.66 3.12
N THR A 177 -0.98 34.30 1.83
CA THR A 177 -0.70 35.22 0.72
C THR A 177 -1.59 34.90 -0.48
N VAL A 178 -2.18 35.94 -1.07
CA VAL A 178 -3.01 35.81 -2.27
C VAL A 178 -2.14 35.79 -3.53
N VAL A 179 -2.20 34.69 -4.28
CA VAL A 179 -1.54 34.48 -5.58
C VAL A 179 -2.58 34.27 -6.70
N GLY A 180 -2.18 34.52 -7.95
CA GLY A 180 -2.99 34.20 -9.13
C GLY A 180 -2.54 32.89 -9.77
N TRP A 181 -3.31 32.38 -10.73
CA TRP A 181 -3.09 31.09 -11.38
C TRP A 181 -1.65 30.83 -11.86
N GLU A 182 -1.06 31.74 -12.64
CA GLU A 182 0.31 31.57 -13.15
C GLU A 182 1.34 31.43 -12.03
N ASN A 183 1.20 32.22 -10.97
CA ASN A 183 2.10 32.16 -9.81
C ASN A 183 1.85 30.91 -8.95
N LEU A 184 0.62 30.38 -8.97
CA LEU A 184 0.28 29.15 -8.26
C LEU A 184 0.94 27.95 -8.95
N LEU A 185 0.95 27.89 -10.28
CA LEU A 185 1.60 26.80 -11.02
C LEU A 185 3.13 26.76 -10.84
N GLU A 186 3.73 27.90 -10.50
CA GLU A 186 5.17 28.00 -10.16
C GLU A 186 5.43 27.80 -8.65
N TYR A 187 4.39 27.48 -7.87
CA TYR A 187 4.49 27.34 -6.42
C TYR A 187 4.91 25.91 -6.04
N GLU A 188 5.98 25.79 -5.26
CA GLU A 188 6.44 24.52 -4.72
C GLU A 188 5.73 24.23 -3.38
N PHE A 189 5.09 23.06 -3.29
CA PHE A 189 4.46 22.58 -2.07
C PHE A 189 5.33 21.51 -1.42
N GLU A 190 5.49 21.55 -0.09
CA GLU A 190 6.08 20.42 0.65
C GLU A 190 5.05 19.30 0.74
N ILE A 191 4.92 18.54 -0.35
CA ILE A 191 4.15 17.32 -0.38
C ILE A 191 5.09 16.16 -0.10
N ASP A 192 4.76 15.36 0.91
CA ASP A 192 5.48 14.11 1.17
C ASP A 192 5.22 13.15 0.01
N ASP A 193 6.08 13.15 -1.00
CA ASP A 193 6.01 12.22 -2.12
C ASP A 193 6.65 10.88 -1.80
N ALA A 194 6.53 9.92 -2.71
CA ALA A 194 7.06 8.58 -2.52
C ALA A 194 8.60 8.56 -2.26
N ASP A 195 9.35 9.55 -2.76
CA ASP A 195 10.77 9.74 -2.44
C ASP A 195 11.00 10.03 -0.94
N VAL A 196 10.13 10.84 -0.33
CA VAL A 196 10.17 11.12 1.10
C VAL A 196 9.88 9.86 1.90
N VAL A 197 8.95 9.01 1.42
CA VAL A 197 8.64 7.72 2.04
C VAL A 197 9.84 6.78 1.98
N ARG A 198 10.55 6.73 0.85
CA ARG A 198 11.82 5.98 0.71
C ARG A 198 12.83 6.42 1.77
N ASP A 199 13.05 7.73 1.93
CA ASP A 199 14.00 8.27 2.92
C ASP A 199 13.53 8.05 4.37
N ARG A 200 12.22 8.04 4.60
CA ARG A 200 11.62 7.78 5.93
C ARG A 200 11.64 6.31 6.31
N ALA A 201 11.73 5.36 5.38
CA ALA A 201 11.79 3.93 5.70
C ALA A 201 12.95 3.61 6.66
N VAL A 202 14.14 4.19 6.42
CA VAL A 202 15.31 4.05 7.31
C VAL A 202 15.05 4.69 8.68
N GLN A 203 14.38 5.84 8.72
CA GLN A 203 14.04 6.52 9.98
C GLN A 203 13.02 5.73 10.79
N ARG A 204 12.03 5.09 10.12
CA ARG A 204 11.04 4.22 10.76
C ARG A 204 11.69 2.97 11.36
N HIS A 205 12.65 2.34 10.67
CA HIS A 205 13.44 1.27 11.27
C HIS A 205 14.18 1.73 12.53
N ALA A 206 14.85 2.88 12.49
CA ALA A 206 15.58 3.41 13.63
C ALA A 206 14.66 3.76 14.81
N HIS A 207 13.51 4.37 14.54
CA HIS A 207 12.49 4.65 15.56
C HIS A 207 11.95 3.36 16.18
N ALA A 208 11.71 2.33 15.36
CA ALA A 208 11.28 1.02 15.84
C ALA A 208 12.33 0.39 16.76
N ASP A 209 13.62 0.42 16.39
CA ASP A 209 14.71 -0.08 17.22
C ASP A 209 14.77 0.65 18.58
N GLU A 210 14.57 1.97 18.59
CA GLU A 210 14.55 2.78 19.82
C GLU A 210 13.38 2.41 20.72
N LEU A 211 12.17 2.32 20.17
CA LEU A 211 10.96 1.95 20.94
C LEU A 211 11.04 0.51 21.47
N VAL A 212 11.53 -0.44 20.68
CA VAL A 212 11.78 -1.82 21.15
C VAL A 212 12.80 -1.83 22.28
N ALA A 213 13.91 -1.09 22.16
CA ALA A 213 14.93 -1.01 23.20
C ALA A 213 14.38 -0.38 24.50
N GLU A 214 13.49 0.61 24.41
CA GLU A 214 12.83 1.21 25.57
C GLU A 214 11.84 0.25 26.22
N THR A 215 10.92 -0.31 25.43
CA THR A 215 9.82 -1.16 25.91
C THR A 215 10.31 -2.51 26.45
N THR A 216 11.41 -3.05 25.92
CA THR A 216 12.02 -4.28 26.48
C THR A 216 12.57 -4.11 27.90
N THR A 217 12.86 -2.88 28.35
CA THR A 217 13.26 -2.62 29.75
C THR A 217 12.18 -2.96 30.78
N LEU A 218 10.92 -3.14 30.35
CA LEU A 218 9.83 -3.60 31.22
C LEU A 218 10.12 -4.99 31.81
N ARG A 219 10.99 -5.78 31.19
CA ARG A 219 11.45 -7.09 31.73
C ARG A 219 12.43 -6.96 32.90
N ASP A 220 13.12 -5.84 33.01
CA ASP A 220 14.15 -5.61 34.05
C ASP A 220 13.56 -5.13 35.39
N ARG A 221 12.23 -5.02 35.49
CA ARG A 221 11.53 -4.67 36.73
C ARG A 221 11.88 -5.65 37.86
N SER A 222 11.91 -5.12 39.08
CA SER A 222 12.22 -5.94 40.26
C SER A 222 11.10 -6.94 40.53
N VAL A 223 11.47 -8.21 40.71
CA VAL A 223 10.54 -9.26 41.14
C VAL A 223 9.95 -8.91 42.50
N ALA A 224 8.62 -8.91 42.59
CA ALA A 224 7.89 -8.63 43.82
C ALA A 224 7.01 -9.79 44.29
N VAL A 225 6.51 -10.61 43.36
CA VAL A 225 5.56 -11.69 43.66
C VAL A 225 5.92 -12.94 42.83
N VAL A 226 5.93 -14.10 43.47
CA VAL A 226 6.09 -15.39 42.79
C VAL A 226 4.84 -16.25 43.02
N VAL A 227 4.21 -16.69 41.92
CA VAL A 227 3.04 -17.59 41.98
C VAL A 227 3.42 -18.91 42.64
N GLY A 228 2.64 -19.35 43.61
CA GLY A 228 2.87 -20.54 44.44
C GLY A 228 3.71 -20.29 45.71
N GLU A 229 4.45 -19.18 45.79
CA GLU A 229 5.20 -18.80 47.01
C GLU A 229 4.52 -17.67 47.78
N ASP A 230 4.22 -16.56 47.08
CA ASP A 230 3.65 -15.34 47.66
C ASP A 230 2.12 -15.26 47.49
N ALA A 231 1.59 -15.89 46.45
CA ALA A 231 0.17 -15.96 46.10
C ALA A 231 -0.17 -17.38 45.59
N ALA A 232 -1.40 -17.86 45.79
CA ALA A 232 -1.79 -19.21 45.40
C ALA A 232 -2.07 -19.34 43.89
N THR A 233 -2.52 -18.27 43.25
CA THR A 233 -2.88 -18.20 41.83
C THR A 233 -2.23 -16.99 41.16
N LEU A 234 -2.23 -16.97 39.82
CA LEU A 234 -1.78 -15.81 39.05
C LEU A 234 -2.66 -14.58 39.32
N GLU A 235 -3.98 -14.75 39.38
CA GLU A 235 -4.93 -13.69 39.69
C GLU A 235 -4.60 -12.99 41.03
N GLU A 236 -4.42 -13.78 42.10
CA GLU A 236 -4.02 -13.23 43.41
C GLU A 236 -2.64 -12.56 43.34
N ALA A 237 -1.71 -13.10 42.54
CA ALA A 237 -0.39 -12.52 42.37
C ALA A 237 -0.43 -11.14 41.69
N VAL A 238 -1.24 -11.00 40.63
CA VAL A 238 -1.48 -9.73 39.92
C VAL A 238 -2.17 -8.71 40.85
N GLU A 239 -3.17 -9.14 41.63
CA GLU A 239 -3.87 -8.27 42.58
C GLU A 239 -2.90 -7.66 43.61
N ILE A 240 -1.99 -8.45 44.17
CA ILE A 240 -1.08 -7.98 45.24
C ILE A 240 0.22 -7.34 44.72
N ALA A 241 0.60 -7.54 43.46
CA ALA A 241 1.84 -7.02 42.91
C ALA A 241 1.86 -5.48 42.92
N PRO A 242 2.91 -4.83 43.44
CA PRO A 242 3.01 -3.37 43.35
C PRO A 242 3.25 -2.94 41.89
N ALA A 243 2.81 -1.73 41.54
CA ALA A 243 3.17 -1.12 40.26
C ALA A 243 4.70 -1.08 40.05
N GLU A 244 5.14 -1.14 38.79
CA GLU A 244 6.55 -1.21 38.38
C GLU A 244 7.29 -2.42 38.96
N SER A 245 6.63 -3.58 38.98
CA SER A 245 7.22 -4.83 39.46
C SER A 245 6.93 -6.02 38.54
N THR A 246 7.65 -7.11 38.81
CA THR A 246 7.51 -8.37 38.06
C THR A 246 6.81 -9.43 38.91
N VAL A 247 5.83 -10.10 38.29
CA VAL A 247 5.19 -11.33 38.76
C VAL A 247 5.84 -12.50 38.03
N ILE A 248 6.45 -13.43 38.77
CA ILE A 248 7.03 -14.65 38.20
C ILE A 248 6.00 -15.78 38.26
N VAL A 249 5.78 -16.43 37.12
CA VAL A 249 4.90 -17.59 36.96
C VAL A 249 5.77 -18.83 36.70
N PRO A 250 5.96 -19.71 37.70
CA PRO A 250 6.83 -20.88 37.54
C PRO A 250 6.37 -21.85 36.45
N GLU A 251 7.27 -22.73 36.01
CA GLU A 251 6.97 -23.83 35.09
C GLU A 251 5.74 -24.65 35.54
N GLY A 252 4.87 -24.99 34.59
CA GLY A 252 3.65 -25.75 34.84
C GLY A 252 2.44 -25.16 34.13
N VAL A 253 1.31 -25.85 34.26
CA VAL A 253 0.01 -25.38 33.77
C VAL A 253 -0.68 -24.61 34.89
N HIS A 254 -1.03 -23.36 34.62
CA HIS A 254 -1.78 -22.47 35.50
C HIS A 254 -3.13 -22.22 34.86
N GLU A 255 -4.19 -22.73 35.51
CA GLU A 255 -5.56 -22.57 35.03
C GLU A 255 -6.02 -21.12 35.27
N VAL A 256 -6.63 -20.53 34.25
CA VAL A 256 -7.19 -19.18 34.20
C VAL A 256 -8.70 -19.36 34.02
N PRO A 257 -9.47 -19.49 35.12
CA PRO A 257 -10.89 -19.82 35.05
C PRO A 257 -11.76 -18.65 34.58
N ASP A 258 -11.27 -17.43 34.78
CA ASP A 258 -11.80 -16.14 34.36
C ASP A 258 -10.61 -15.33 33.82
N GLU A 259 -10.83 -14.30 32.99
CA GLU A 259 -9.75 -13.48 32.42
C GLU A 259 -8.82 -12.87 33.47
N ILE A 260 -7.52 -12.74 33.18
CA ILE A 260 -6.58 -12.01 34.05
C ILE A 260 -6.42 -10.59 33.52
N GLU A 261 -7.01 -9.63 34.24
CA GLU A 261 -6.84 -8.21 33.97
C GLU A 261 -5.58 -7.66 34.65
N VAL A 262 -4.75 -6.97 33.88
CA VAL A 262 -3.53 -6.28 34.32
C VAL A 262 -3.75 -4.78 34.25
N ASP A 263 -4.31 -4.25 35.33
CA ASP A 263 -4.78 -2.86 35.48
C ASP A 263 -3.70 -1.86 35.91
N ARG A 264 -2.44 -2.31 36.02
CA ARG A 264 -1.30 -1.54 36.52
C ARG A 264 -0.03 -1.87 35.74
N PRO A 265 1.01 -1.01 35.78
CA PRO A 265 2.26 -1.21 35.03
C PRO A 265 3.12 -2.31 35.68
N ILE A 266 2.71 -3.56 35.52
CA ILE A 266 3.42 -4.75 36.01
C ILE A 266 3.83 -5.64 34.83
N THR A 267 4.81 -6.50 35.08
CA THR A 267 5.30 -7.46 34.09
C THR A 267 5.00 -8.88 34.57
N ILE A 268 4.26 -9.66 33.79
CA ILE A 268 4.06 -11.11 34.02
C ILE A 268 5.13 -11.86 33.23
N VAL A 269 5.95 -12.68 33.90
CA VAL A 269 7.04 -13.42 33.26
C VAL A 269 6.95 -14.90 33.60
N GLY A 270 6.89 -15.74 32.58
CA GLY A 270 6.97 -17.19 32.70
C GLY A 270 8.40 -17.74 32.66
N GLN A 271 8.53 -19.04 32.42
CA GLN A 271 9.81 -19.75 32.35
C GLN A 271 9.98 -20.46 31.00
N GLY A 272 9.74 -19.73 29.91
CA GLY A 272 9.96 -20.16 28.53
C GLY A 272 8.69 -20.62 27.81
N THR A 273 8.80 -20.72 26.49
CA THR A 273 7.68 -21.02 25.57
C THR A 273 7.63 -22.48 25.11
N GLY A 274 8.75 -23.20 25.19
CA GLY A 274 8.84 -24.63 24.83
C GLY A 274 9.08 -24.89 23.35
N ASP A 275 9.05 -23.84 22.54
CA ASP A 275 9.38 -23.90 21.13
C ASP A 275 10.89 -23.78 20.99
N SER A 276 11.56 -24.93 20.86
CA SER A 276 12.95 -24.96 20.42
C SER A 276 12.96 -24.66 18.92
N GLY A 277 12.96 -23.38 18.55
CA GLY A 277 13.15 -22.94 17.17
C GLY A 277 14.44 -23.52 16.59
N THR A 278 14.34 -24.68 15.94
CA THR A 278 15.27 -25.29 14.98
C THR A 278 14.68 -26.60 14.47
N ASP A 279 14.04 -26.62 13.29
CA ASP A 279 14.31 -27.67 12.28
C ASP A 279 13.79 -27.30 10.87
N SER A 280 14.25 -26.19 10.29
CA SER A 280 14.23 -26.04 8.83
C SER A 280 15.51 -26.64 8.25
N GLY A 281 15.49 -27.96 8.02
CA GLY A 281 16.42 -28.62 7.11
C GLY A 281 17.15 -29.85 7.67
N SER A 282 16.47 -31.00 7.69
CA SER A 282 17.12 -32.27 7.30
C SER A 282 16.08 -33.31 6.91
N ASP A 283 16.13 -33.74 5.65
CA ASP A 283 15.76 -35.10 5.28
C ASP A 283 16.45 -36.07 6.25
N GLY A 284 15.68 -36.88 6.98
CA GLY A 284 16.27 -37.77 7.98
C GLY A 284 15.26 -38.62 8.74
N ASP A 285 14.76 -39.66 8.08
CA ASP A 285 14.33 -40.94 8.66
C ASP A 285 13.64 -40.91 10.04
N GLY A 286 12.31 -40.97 10.01
CA GLY A 286 11.45 -41.10 11.19
C GLY A 286 11.87 -42.24 12.12
N ASN A 287 12.61 -41.88 13.16
CA ASN A 287 12.70 -42.61 14.43
C ASN A 287 13.32 -41.71 15.52
N GLY A 288 12.58 -40.69 15.95
CA GLY A 288 12.92 -39.86 17.12
C GLY A 288 11.94 -40.15 18.25
N ASP A 289 12.44 -40.77 19.31
CA ASP A 289 11.70 -41.07 20.54
C ASP A 289 11.12 -39.78 21.14
N GLY A 290 9.82 -39.78 21.41
CA GLY A 290 9.19 -38.70 22.17
C GLY A 290 9.77 -38.60 23.58
N ASN A 291 9.80 -37.37 24.09
CA ASN A 291 10.11 -36.93 25.47
C ASN A 291 11.40 -36.13 25.59
N GLU A 292 11.30 -34.80 25.42
CA GLU A 292 11.66 -33.79 26.43
C GLU A 292 10.80 -32.54 26.17
N THR A 293 9.57 -32.51 26.70
CA THR A 293 8.86 -31.23 26.88
C THR A 293 9.70 -30.45 27.87
N SER A 294 10.46 -29.45 27.41
CA SER A 294 11.04 -28.47 28.31
C SER A 294 9.92 -27.98 29.23
N ALA A 295 10.18 -27.97 30.53
CA ALA A 295 9.19 -27.48 31.48
C ALA A 295 8.96 -26.00 31.16
N VAL A 296 7.71 -25.64 30.86
CA VAL A 296 7.31 -24.32 30.39
C VAL A 296 6.16 -23.81 31.21
N THR A 297 6.02 -22.49 31.26
CA THR A 297 4.85 -21.85 31.85
C THR A 297 3.73 -21.85 30.83
N THR A 298 2.59 -22.46 31.16
CA THR A 298 1.37 -22.43 30.33
C THR A 298 0.24 -21.82 31.11
N LEU A 299 -0.33 -20.74 30.59
CA LEU A 299 -1.62 -20.20 31.03
C LEU A 299 -2.72 -20.87 30.21
N ARG A 300 -3.64 -21.53 30.90
CA ARG A 300 -4.74 -22.26 30.26
C ARG A 300 -6.06 -21.58 30.58
N GLY A 301 -6.64 -20.91 29.59
CA GLY A 301 -8.01 -20.40 29.66
C GLY A 301 -9.04 -21.52 29.73
N ASN A 302 -10.27 -21.14 30.05
CA ASN A 302 -11.41 -22.05 30.18
C ASN A 302 -12.13 -22.33 28.83
N GLY A 303 -11.68 -21.70 27.73
CA GLY A 303 -12.31 -21.74 26.41
C GLY A 303 -13.44 -20.72 26.19
N ASP A 304 -13.50 -19.66 27.00
CA ASP A 304 -14.51 -18.60 26.98
C ASP A 304 -13.81 -17.25 27.26
N GLY A 305 -13.83 -16.32 26.29
CA GLY A 305 -13.18 -15.01 26.44
C GLY A 305 -11.68 -14.98 26.17
N SER A 306 -11.11 -13.78 26.39
CA SER A 306 -9.67 -13.52 26.36
C SER A 306 -8.97 -14.10 27.61
N VAL A 307 -7.68 -14.48 27.50
CA VAL A 307 -6.93 -15.06 28.64
C VAL A 307 -6.23 -14.00 29.47
N LEU A 308 -5.50 -13.09 28.82
CA LEU A 308 -4.82 -11.96 29.45
C LEU A 308 -5.34 -10.66 28.84
N VAL A 309 -5.73 -9.69 29.66
CA VAL A 309 -6.14 -8.35 29.23
C VAL A 309 -5.24 -7.33 29.93
N LEU A 310 -4.44 -6.60 29.17
CA LEU A 310 -3.61 -5.50 29.66
C LEU A 310 -4.40 -4.20 29.49
N THR A 311 -4.73 -3.52 30.58
CA THR A 311 -5.51 -2.26 30.60
C THR A 311 -4.71 -1.07 31.14
N SER A 312 -3.40 -1.25 31.31
CA SER A 312 -2.48 -0.23 31.83
C SER A 312 -1.36 0.07 30.85
N ASP A 313 -0.94 1.33 30.85
CA ASP A 313 0.30 1.74 30.21
C ASP A 313 1.47 0.91 30.73
N ARG A 314 2.40 0.55 29.84
CA ARG A 314 3.64 -0.15 30.21
C ARG A 314 3.40 -1.46 30.99
N ALA A 315 2.25 -2.09 30.82
CA ALA A 315 2.04 -3.48 31.21
C ALA A 315 2.81 -4.41 30.26
N ALA A 316 3.23 -5.57 30.75
CA ALA A 316 4.04 -6.49 29.97
C ALA A 316 3.74 -7.95 30.27
N VAL A 317 3.81 -8.79 29.24
CA VAL A 317 3.79 -10.25 29.35
C VAL A 317 4.96 -10.85 28.57
N ALA A 318 5.66 -11.79 29.19
CA ALA A 318 6.76 -12.47 28.52
C ALA A 318 6.99 -13.93 28.94
N ASP A 319 7.68 -14.66 28.05
CA ASP A 319 8.27 -15.99 28.29
C ASP A 319 7.25 -17.07 28.73
N LEU A 320 6.10 -17.15 28.08
CA LEU A 320 5.05 -18.12 28.43
C LEU A 320 4.24 -18.60 27.23
N ARG A 321 3.45 -19.65 27.45
CA ARG A 321 2.49 -20.17 26.50
C ARG A 321 1.05 -19.90 26.95
N ILE A 322 0.17 -19.65 26.01
CA ILE A 322 -1.27 -19.47 26.22
C ILE A 322 -2.04 -20.49 25.38
N ASP A 323 -2.95 -21.22 26.02
CA ASP A 323 -3.95 -22.07 25.37
C ASP A 323 -5.33 -21.91 26.03
N GLY A 324 -6.36 -22.51 25.45
CA GLY A 324 -7.72 -22.42 26.00
C GLY A 324 -8.37 -21.03 25.84
N VAL A 325 -7.97 -20.27 24.82
CA VAL A 325 -8.64 -19.03 24.39
C VAL A 325 -10.07 -19.37 23.92
N GLY A 326 -11.01 -18.44 24.12
CA GLY A 326 -12.35 -18.53 23.57
C GLY A 326 -12.40 -18.58 22.03
N ASN A 327 -13.61 -18.65 21.48
CA ASN A 327 -13.85 -18.82 20.04
C ASN A 327 -14.74 -17.73 19.43
N THR A 328 -15.01 -16.65 20.16
CA THR A 328 -15.76 -15.50 19.67
C THR A 328 -14.93 -14.76 18.63
N THR A 329 -15.51 -14.57 17.44
CA THR A 329 -14.85 -13.93 16.29
C THR A 329 -15.68 -12.82 15.66
N GLU A 330 -16.87 -12.57 16.21
CA GLU A 330 -17.80 -11.49 15.86
C GLU A 330 -18.57 -11.11 17.14
N PRO A 331 -18.95 -9.83 17.33
CA PRO A 331 -19.72 -9.40 18.49
C PRO A 331 -21.15 -9.96 18.51
N ASP A 332 -21.71 -10.16 19.71
CA ASP A 332 -23.12 -10.55 19.89
C ASP A 332 -24.08 -9.41 19.42
N GLU A 333 -25.11 -9.75 18.66
CA GLU A 333 -26.08 -8.81 18.04
C GLU A 333 -26.93 -7.97 19.04
N ASP A 334 -26.74 -8.11 20.36
CA ASP A 334 -27.71 -7.71 21.40
C ASP A 334 -27.35 -6.43 22.20
N GLU A 335 -26.28 -5.70 21.87
CA GLU A 335 -25.92 -4.47 22.60
C GLU A 335 -26.23 -3.19 21.82
N ASP A 336 -27.21 -2.43 22.33
CA ASP A 336 -27.49 -1.04 21.95
C ASP A 336 -26.24 -0.17 22.25
N ARG A 337 -25.33 -0.03 21.30
CA ARG A 337 -24.17 0.88 21.35
C ARG A 337 -24.10 1.71 20.07
N ASP A 338 -23.73 2.98 20.22
CA ASP A 338 -23.71 3.98 19.15
C ASP A 338 -22.76 3.54 18.01
N VAL A 339 -23.24 3.70 16.78
CA VAL A 339 -22.73 3.03 15.57
C VAL A 339 -21.58 3.82 14.96
N ASP A 340 -20.36 3.55 15.41
CA ASP A 340 -19.14 3.91 14.67
C ASP A 340 -18.55 2.63 14.04
N ASP A 341 -18.62 2.62 12.70
CA ASP A 341 -18.16 1.61 11.75
C ASP A 341 -18.57 0.13 12.03
N ALA A 342 -19.57 -0.35 11.28
CA ALA A 342 -19.98 -1.76 11.30
C ALA A 342 -18.82 -2.74 11.00
N LEU A 343 -17.77 -2.27 10.33
CA LEU A 343 -16.56 -3.06 10.06
C LEU A 343 -15.67 -3.17 11.31
N GLU A 344 -15.52 -2.09 12.06
CA GLU A 344 -14.74 -2.07 13.30
C GLU A 344 -15.39 -2.93 14.38
N MET A 345 -16.72 -2.86 14.50
CA MET A 345 -17.47 -3.77 15.36
C MET A 345 -17.27 -5.23 14.93
N ALA A 346 -17.27 -5.52 13.62
CA ALA A 346 -17.09 -6.88 13.11
C ALA A 346 -15.67 -7.44 13.32
N TYR A 347 -14.64 -6.58 13.38
CA TYR A 347 -13.23 -7.01 13.44
C TYR A 347 -12.49 -6.75 14.76
N GLY A 348 -13.02 -5.89 15.62
CA GLY A 348 -12.35 -5.46 16.85
C GLY A 348 -12.78 -6.18 18.13
N GLN A 349 -13.77 -7.08 18.09
CA GLN A 349 -14.39 -7.72 19.28
C GLN A 349 -14.28 -9.25 19.28
N SER A 350 -13.07 -9.77 19.07
CA SER A 350 -12.76 -11.20 19.17
C SER A 350 -12.12 -11.56 20.51
N ASP A 351 -12.30 -12.80 20.96
CA ASP A 351 -11.49 -13.35 22.06
C ASP A 351 -10.00 -13.37 21.66
N ALA A 352 -9.11 -13.14 22.63
CA ALA A 352 -7.68 -13.08 22.38
C ALA A 352 -6.84 -13.87 23.39
N GLY A 353 -5.69 -14.40 22.94
CA GLY A 353 -4.69 -14.92 23.87
C GLY A 353 -4.16 -13.80 24.77
N VAL A 354 -3.81 -12.67 24.16
CA VAL A 354 -3.45 -11.43 24.85
C VAL A 354 -4.18 -10.26 24.21
N GLU A 355 -4.92 -9.50 25.01
CA GLU A 355 -5.57 -8.25 24.62
C GLU A 355 -4.86 -7.08 25.28
N LEU A 356 -4.55 -6.04 24.50
CA LEU A 356 -4.07 -4.74 24.95
C LEU A 356 -5.21 -3.77 24.69
N ASP A 357 -5.89 -3.35 25.74
CA ASP A 357 -7.07 -2.48 25.66
C ASP A 357 -6.77 -1.15 26.36
N GLU A 358 -6.69 -0.06 25.59
CA GLU A 358 -6.23 1.25 26.09
C GLU A 358 -4.85 1.18 26.80
N ALA A 359 -3.98 0.29 26.32
CA ALA A 359 -2.69 -0.03 26.94
C ALA A 359 -1.49 0.46 26.11
N PRO A 360 -1.13 1.75 26.18
CA PRO A 360 -0.02 2.31 25.43
C PRO A 360 1.33 1.82 25.97
N ASN A 361 2.34 1.75 25.09
CA ASN A 361 3.71 1.40 25.47
C ASN A 361 3.83 0.03 26.18
N ALA A 362 2.91 -0.90 25.89
CA ALA A 362 2.89 -2.25 26.47
C ALA A 362 3.81 -3.22 25.71
N LEU A 363 4.15 -4.35 26.34
CA LEU A 363 5.02 -5.38 25.76
C LEU A 363 4.35 -6.75 25.75
N VAL A 364 4.33 -7.39 24.59
CA VAL A 364 4.11 -8.83 24.44
C VAL A 364 5.38 -9.42 23.82
N GLU A 365 6.16 -10.17 24.59
CA GLU A 365 7.43 -10.73 24.09
C GLU A 365 7.61 -12.21 24.39
N ASN A 366 8.02 -13.00 23.40
CA ASN A 366 8.31 -14.42 23.63
C ASN A 366 7.10 -15.16 24.21
N VAL A 367 5.97 -15.05 23.51
CA VAL A 367 4.70 -15.70 23.88
C VAL A 367 4.28 -16.65 22.77
N THR A 368 3.92 -17.88 23.12
CA THR A 368 3.32 -18.85 22.18
C THR A 368 1.83 -18.97 22.43
N ILE A 369 0.99 -18.79 21.42
CA ILE A 369 -0.47 -18.77 21.53
C ILE A 369 -1.07 -19.81 20.58
N GLU A 370 -1.90 -20.69 21.11
CA GLU A 370 -2.77 -21.57 20.30
C GLU A 370 -4.22 -21.13 20.45
N THR A 371 -4.84 -20.72 19.35
CA THR A 371 -6.17 -20.11 19.40
C THR A 371 -6.94 -20.27 18.08
N PRO A 372 -8.24 -20.57 18.13
CA PRO A 372 -9.12 -20.39 16.99
C PRO A 372 -9.58 -18.92 16.84
N ALA A 373 -9.38 -18.06 17.83
CA ALA A 373 -9.75 -16.64 17.76
C ALA A 373 -8.51 -15.79 17.44
N THR A 374 -8.34 -14.63 18.09
CA THR A 374 -7.18 -13.76 17.89
C THR A 374 -6.00 -14.21 18.76
N GLY A 375 -4.78 -14.13 18.22
CA GLY A 375 -3.57 -14.34 19.01
C GLY A 375 -3.32 -13.17 19.96
N VAL A 376 -2.98 -12.02 19.36
CA VAL A 376 -2.73 -10.77 20.07
C VAL A 376 -3.62 -9.66 19.48
N LEU A 377 -4.43 -9.02 20.32
CA LEU A 377 -5.32 -7.93 19.95
C LEU A 377 -4.82 -6.62 20.57
N LEU A 378 -4.57 -5.60 19.76
CA LEU A 378 -4.26 -4.24 20.19
C LEU A 378 -5.47 -3.35 19.88
N ARG A 379 -6.09 -2.79 20.90
CA ARG A 379 -7.18 -1.82 20.81
C ARG A 379 -6.76 -0.55 21.55
N ASP A 380 -6.63 0.55 20.81
CA ASP A 380 -6.22 1.84 21.37
C ASP A 380 -4.90 1.76 22.17
N ALA A 381 -3.95 0.96 21.67
CA ALA A 381 -2.69 0.62 22.33
C ALA A 381 -1.47 1.16 21.54
N PRO A 382 -1.31 2.50 21.42
CA PRO A 382 -0.24 3.10 20.63
C PRO A 382 1.14 2.80 21.22
N GLU A 383 2.15 2.78 20.34
CA GLU A 383 3.57 2.59 20.72
C GLU A 383 3.84 1.28 21.49
N SER A 384 2.94 0.31 21.42
CA SER A 384 3.11 -1.01 22.02
C SER A 384 3.94 -1.94 21.13
N VAL A 385 4.65 -2.88 21.75
CA VAL A 385 5.58 -3.79 21.07
C VAL A 385 5.10 -5.24 21.23
N VAL A 386 4.84 -5.90 20.10
CA VAL A 386 4.63 -7.34 20.00
C VAL A 386 5.85 -7.93 19.30
N ARG A 387 6.66 -8.73 20.00
CA ARG A 387 7.88 -9.27 19.39
C ARG A 387 8.16 -10.71 19.76
N ASN A 388 8.73 -11.47 18.83
CA ASN A 388 9.06 -12.87 19.07
C ASN A 388 7.85 -13.67 19.58
N VAL A 389 6.68 -13.45 18.98
CA VAL A 389 5.45 -14.18 19.30
C VAL A 389 5.23 -15.29 18.26
N SER A 390 4.81 -16.46 18.73
CA SER A 390 4.37 -17.56 17.86
C SER A 390 2.88 -17.75 18.01
N VAL A 391 2.10 -17.50 16.96
CA VAL A 391 0.65 -17.74 16.96
C VAL A 391 0.32 -18.88 16.02
N HIS A 392 -0.40 -19.88 16.53
CA HIS A 392 -0.90 -21.00 15.77
C HIS A 392 -2.43 -20.93 15.71
N GLY A 393 -2.94 -20.52 14.54
CA GLY A 393 -4.36 -20.55 14.20
C GLY A 393 -4.82 -21.93 13.74
N SER A 394 -6.11 -22.07 13.41
CA SER A 394 -6.65 -23.31 12.84
C SER A 394 -6.13 -23.55 11.41
N ASP A 395 -6.00 -24.82 11.02
CA ASP A 395 -5.60 -25.24 9.66
C ASP A 395 -6.50 -24.67 8.56
N HIS A 396 -7.79 -24.47 8.85
CA HIS A 396 -8.75 -23.90 7.90
C HIS A 396 -9.10 -22.48 8.30
N TRP A 397 -8.82 -21.51 7.41
CA TRP A 397 -8.96 -20.08 7.67
C TRP A 397 -10.36 -19.64 8.13
N SER A 398 -11.42 -20.36 7.75
CA SER A 398 -12.81 -20.05 8.15
C SER A 398 -13.11 -20.43 9.60
N ASP A 399 -12.32 -21.35 10.15
CA ASP A 399 -12.47 -21.91 11.49
C ASP A 399 -11.52 -21.20 12.46
N SER A 400 -10.96 -20.06 12.04
CA SER A 400 -10.05 -19.25 12.82
C SER A 400 -10.15 -17.75 12.48
N TYR A 401 -9.46 -16.95 13.28
CA TYR A 401 -9.36 -15.50 13.13
C TYR A 401 -7.93 -15.05 12.83
N MET A 402 -7.61 -13.79 13.14
CA MET A 402 -6.36 -13.13 12.80
C MET A 402 -5.29 -13.40 13.86
N ALA A 403 -4.03 -13.62 13.46
CA ALA A 403 -2.99 -13.90 14.45
C ALA A 403 -2.63 -12.65 15.27
N VAL A 404 -2.49 -11.50 14.61
CA VAL A 404 -2.37 -10.19 15.25
C VAL A 404 -3.38 -9.22 14.66
N THR A 405 -4.11 -8.50 15.51
CA THR A 405 -5.07 -7.47 15.11
C THR A 405 -4.73 -6.15 15.78
N THR A 406 -4.68 -5.06 15.01
CA THR A 406 -4.51 -3.72 15.57
C THR A 406 -5.65 -2.80 15.16
N ILE A 407 -6.30 -2.20 16.15
CA ILE A 407 -7.37 -1.22 15.99
C ILE A 407 -6.91 0.07 16.67
N ARG A 408 -6.84 1.18 15.90
CA ARG A 408 -6.43 2.51 16.39
C ARG A 408 -5.18 2.50 17.29
N SER A 409 -4.18 1.69 16.92
CA SER A 409 -2.97 1.52 17.73
C SER A 409 -1.76 2.05 16.96
N PRO A 410 -1.68 3.39 16.74
CA PRO A 410 -0.66 3.96 15.89
C PRO A 410 0.75 3.75 16.45
N ASN A 411 1.73 3.65 15.54
CA ASN A 411 3.15 3.46 15.84
C ASN A 411 3.48 2.20 16.67
N ALA A 412 2.56 1.22 16.78
CA ALA A 412 2.89 -0.06 17.38
C ALA A 412 3.86 -0.87 16.47
N ILE A 413 4.60 -1.77 17.09
CA ILE A 413 5.63 -2.58 16.42
C ILE A 413 5.28 -4.04 16.56
N VAL A 414 5.32 -4.75 15.44
CA VAL A 414 5.15 -6.20 15.39
C VAL A 414 6.34 -6.80 14.64
N GLU A 415 7.22 -7.48 15.37
CA GLU A 415 8.48 -7.97 14.78
C GLU A 415 8.93 -9.35 15.25
N ASP A 416 9.84 -9.96 14.49
CA ASP A 416 10.50 -11.22 14.81
C ASP A 416 9.52 -12.36 15.14
N SER A 417 8.30 -12.35 14.60
CA SER A 417 7.20 -13.25 15.01
C SER A 417 6.85 -14.29 13.94
N THR A 418 6.30 -15.43 14.36
CA THR A 418 5.86 -16.53 13.50
C THR A 418 4.34 -16.69 13.58
N LEU A 419 3.65 -16.49 12.46
CA LEU A 419 2.18 -16.46 12.39
C LEU A 419 1.68 -17.53 11.42
N THR A 420 1.24 -18.67 11.95
CA THR A 420 0.88 -19.84 11.13
C THR A 420 -0.62 -20.12 11.16
N GLY A 421 -1.21 -20.36 9.98
CA GLY A 421 -2.62 -20.68 9.84
C GLY A 421 -3.54 -19.49 10.14
N GLY A 422 -4.83 -19.75 10.31
CA GLY A 422 -5.79 -18.69 10.59
C GLY A 422 -6.24 -17.87 9.38
N ARG A 423 -7.06 -16.85 9.65
CA ARG A 423 -7.63 -15.96 8.64
C ARG A 423 -6.57 -15.03 8.09
N ASP A 424 -6.11 -14.05 8.84
CA ASP A 424 -5.03 -13.16 8.37
C ASP A 424 -3.85 -13.23 9.34
N GLY A 425 -2.62 -13.12 8.84
CA GLY A 425 -1.43 -13.08 9.70
C GLY A 425 -1.45 -11.82 10.56
N ILE A 426 -1.53 -10.66 9.91
CA ILE A 426 -1.80 -9.39 10.59
C ILE A 426 -2.92 -8.61 9.91
N TYR A 427 -3.84 -8.08 10.71
CA TYR A 427 -4.88 -7.15 10.28
C TYR A 427 -4.72 -5.79 10.96
N LEU A 428 -4.65 -4.73 10.17
CA LEU A 428 -4.47 -3.35 10.63
C LEU A 428 -5.70 -2.52 10.24
N HIS A 429 -6.30 -1.85 11.22
CA HIS A 429 -7.41 -0.92 11.02
C HIS A 429 -7.13 0.41 11.70
N ARG A 430 -7.12 1.51 10.92
CA ARG A 430 -6.82 2.87 11.40
C ARG A 430 -5.59 2.94 12.32
N SER A 431 -4.58 2.14 12.03
CA SER A 431 -3.39 2.00 12.89
C SER A 431 -2.17 2.56 12.17
N ASP A 432 -2.17 3.88 11.97
CA ASP A 432 -1.12 4.55 11.19
C ASP A 432 0.26 4.40 11.82
N GLY A 433 1.31 4.39 11.00
CA GLY A 433 2.69 4.38 11.52
C GLY A 433 3.19 3.01 12.01
N ILE A 434 2.38 1.95 11.91
CA ILE A 434 2.78 0.59 12.28
C ILE A 434 4.07 0.17 11.57
N VAL A 435 4.95 -0.50 12.32
CA VAL A 435 6.11 -1.21 11.78
C VAL A 435 5.89 -2.71 11.92
N PHE A 436 5.75 -3.41 10.80
CA PHE A 436 5.62 -4.86 10.72
C PHE A 436 6.84 -5.43 9.99
N ARG A 437 7.79 -6.01 10.73
CA ARG A 437 9.08 -6.43 10.15
C ARG A 437 9.67 -7.74 10.65
N ASN A 438 10.46 -8.40 9.80
CA ASN A 438 11.18 -9.64 10.13
C ASN A 438 10.25 -10.78 10.61
N ASN A 439 9.00 -10.83 10.12
CA ASN A 439 8.05 -11.87 10.51
C ASN A 439 8.02 -13.01 9.48
N GLU A 440 7.70 -14.21 9.95
CA GLU A 440 7.42 -15.39 9.12
C GLU A 440 5.93 -15.73 9.18
N LEU A 441 5.29 -15.75 8.02
CA LEU A 441 3.85 -16.01 7.87
C LEU A 441 3.66 -17.21 6.95
N GLU A 442 2.87 -18.18 7.40
CA GLU A 442 2.65 -19.41 6.64
C GLU A 442 1.18 -19.86 6.70
N ASN A 443 0.61 -20.23 5.56
CA ASN A 443 -0.73 -20.82 5.45
C ASN A 443 -1.89 -19.94 5.97
N ASN A 444 -1.73 -18.61 6.06
CA ASN A 444 -2.83 -17.69 6.34
C ASN A 444 -3.69 -17.48 5.07
N ARG A 445 -4.93 -16.97 5.18
CA ARG A 445 -5.68 -16.53 3.99
C ARG A 445 -5.07 -15.27 3.38
N ILE A 446 -4.79 -14.27 4.20
CA ILE A 446 -4.03 -13.08 3.82
C ILE A 446 -2.83 -12.97 4.76
N GLY A 447 -1.62 -12.72 4.23
CA GLY A 447 -0.46 -12.52 5.10
C GLY A 447 -0.58 -11.22 5.89
N VAL A 448 -0.55 -10.09 5.17
CA VAL A 448 -0.64 -8.74 5.73
C VAL A 448 -1.85 -8.02 5.14
N HIS A 449 -2.76 -7.53 5.97
CA HIS A 449 -4.02 -6.92 5.54
C HIS A 449 -4.20 -5.52 6.17
N LEU A 450 -4.15 -4.47 5.34
CA LEU A 450 -4.27 -3.07 5.76
C LEU A 450 -5.61 -2.48 5.33
N MET A 451 -6.34 -1.89 6.28
CA MET A 451 -7.53 -1.09 6.05
C MET A 451 -7.41 0.28 6.74
N TYR A 452 -7.68 1.34 6.00
CA TYR A 452 -7.64 2.76 6.39
C TYR A 452 -6.36 3.13 7.14
N THR A 453 -5.23 2.53 6.74
CA THR A 453 -3.97 2.62 7.48
C THR A 453 -2.84 3.11 6.57
N SER A 454 -2.27 4.24 6.96
CA SER A 454 -1.24 5.01 6.26
C SER A 454 0.07 5.02 7.04
N ASN A 455 1.13 5.56 6.42
CA ASN A 455 2.42 5.77 7.10
C ASN A 455 3.11 4.50 7.64
N THR A 456 2.77 3.32 7.13
CA THR A 456 3.33 2.05 7.62
C THR A 456 4.70 1.73 7.05
N LEU A 457 5.40 0.82 7.72
CA LEU A 457 6.57 0.11 7.21
C LEU A 457 6.33 -1.40 7.32
N ILE A 458 6.13 -2.04 6.17
CA ILE A 458 6.01 -3.50 6.01
C ILE A 458 7.32 -3.98 5.41
N ALA A 459 8.21 -4.54 6.22
CA ALA A 459 9.60 -4.77 5.82
C ALA A 459 10.12 -6.19 6.13
N ASP A 460 10.88 -6.76 5.19
CA ASP A 460 11.67 -7.98 5.44
C ASP A 460 10.85 -9.18 5.98
N ASN A 461 9.57 -9.26 5.62
CA ASN A 461 8.70 -10.37 6.00
C ASN A 461 8.77 -11.50 4.98
N ARG A 462 8.67 -12.75 5.43
CA ARG A 462 8.57 -13.94 4.59
C ARG A 462 7.16 -14.51 4.67
N ILE A 463 6.44 -14.49 3.55
CA ILE A 463 5.03 -14.87 3.45
C ILE A 463 4.92 -16.04 2.46
N GLU A 464 4.61 -17.22 2.98
CA GLU A 464 4.56 -18.47 2.20
C GLU A 464 3.18 -19.12 2.23
N ASP A 465 2.76 -19.58 1.05
CA ASP A 465 1.49 -20.28 0.83
C ASP A 465 0.23 -19.56 1.37
N PRO A 466 0.09 -18.22 1.21
CA PRO A 466 -1.15 -17.57 1.57
C PRO A 466 -2.28 -18.02 0.63
N ILE A 467 -3.45 -18.36 1.17
CA ILE A 467 -4.56 -18.92 0.39
C ILE A 467 -5.06 -17.92 -0.67
N SER A 468 -5.04 -16.62 -0.35
CA SER A 468 -5.45 -15.53 -1.23
C SER A 468 -4.28 -14.60 -1.56
N THR A 469 -3.89 -13.75 -0.62
CA THR A 469 -3.05 -12.58 -0.88
C THR A 469 -1.85 -12.55 0.06
N GLY A 470 -0.65 -12.26 -0.43
CA GLY A 470 0.51 -12.05 0.44
C GLY A 470 0.39 -10.76 1.25
N ILE A 471 0.38 -9.62 0.56
CA ILE A 471 0.20 -8.29 1.15
C ILE A 471 -0.96 -7.59 0.46
N ASP A 472 -1.96 -7.15 1.22
CA ASP A 472 -3.14 -6.45 0.74
C ASP A 472 -3.28 -5.08 1.40
N VAL A 473 -3.12 -4.02 0.62
CA VAL A 473 -3.27 -2.63 1.02
C VAL A 473 -4.54 -2.08 0.39
N MET A 474 -5.54 -1.78 1.21
CA MET A 474 -6.87 -1.39 0.74
C MET A 474 -7.29 -0.04 1.29
N THR A 475 -8.40 0.49 0.76
CA THR A 475 -9.13 1.65 1.31
C THR A 475 -8.35 2.97 1.31
N SER A 476 -7.68 3.23 0.19
CA SER A 476 -7.07 4.52 -0.17
C SER A 476 -6.04 5.15 0.80
N PRO A 477 -5.09 4.39 1.38
CA PRO A 477 -4.10 4.95 2.29
C PRO A 477 -2.97 5.70 1.57
N GLU A 478 -2.15 6.43 2.31
CA GLU A 478 -0.97 7.11 1.77
C GLU A 478 0.32 6.73 2.52
N HIS A 479 1.47 6.96 1.89
CA HIS A 479 2.80 6.93 2.55
C HIS A 479 3.24 5.60 3.16
N ASN A 480 2.74 4.49 2.62
CA ASN A 480 3.11 3.14 3.04
C ASN A 480 4.40 2.68 2.34
N ALA A 481 5.32 2.13 3.11
CA ALA A 481 6.55 1.51 2.62
C ALA A 481 6.41 -0.02 2.68
N VAL A 482 6.53 -0.69 1.53
CA VAL A 482 6.53 -2.16 1.41
C VAL A 482 7.88 -2.58 0.83
N VAL A 483 8.82 -2.97 1.70
CA VAL A 483 10.24 -3.07 1.34
C VAL A 483 10.83 -4.43 1.70
N GLY A 484 11.58 -5.07 0.79
CA GLY A 484 12.36 -6.26 1.12
C GLY A 484 11.54 -7.54 1.44
N ASN A 485 10.23 -7.52 1.21
CA ASN A 485 9.38 -8.66 1.55
C ASN A 485 9.51 -9.79 0.52
N GLU A 486 9.37 -11.03 1.00
CA GLU A 486 9.36 -12.22 0.17
C GLU A 486 7.98 -12.86 0.20
N VAL A 487 7.33 -12.96 -0.96
CA VAL A 487 6.00 -13.57 -1.11
C VAL A 487 6.06 -14.75 -2.08
N ARG A 488 5.61 -15.92 -1.65
CA ARG A 488 5.60 -17.14 -2.46
C ARG A 488 4.24 -17.81 -2.52
N ASN A 489 3.92 -18.41 -3.67
CA ASN A 489 2.78 -19.34 -3.86
C ASN A 489 1.39 -18.74 -3.58
N ALA A 490 1.21 -17.44 -3.82
CA ALA A 490 -0.04 -16.73 -3.57
C ALA A 490 -0.96 -16.67 -4.81
N SER A 491 -2.26 -16.43 -4.63
CA SER A 491 -3.09 -16.00 -5.77
C SER A 491 -2.71 -14.58 -6.20
N GLN A 492 -2.56 -13.67 -5.24
CA GLN A 492 -2.05 -12.32 -5.43
C GLN A 492 -0.84 -12.11 -4.52
N GLY A 493 0.31 -11.68 -5.07
CA GLY A 493 1.51 -11.43 -4.27
C GLY A 493 1.35 -10.18 -3.42
N ILE A 494 1.43 -9.01 -4.06
CA ILE A 494 1.26 -7.69 -3.44
C ILE A 494 0.14 -6.95 -4.17
N LEU A 495 -0.87 -6.49 -3.43
CA LEU A 495 -1.98 -5.67 -3.92
C LEU A 495 -1.93 -4.30 -3.27
N MET A 496 -1.64 -3.27 -4.07
CA MET A 496 -1.58 -1.90 -3.58
C MET A 496 -2.85 -1.10 -3.94
N ALA A 497 -3.32 -0.29 -3.01
CA ALA A 497 -4.31 0.77 -3.22
C ALA A 497 -3.83 2.08 -2.56
N GLY A 498 -4.49 3.19 -2.87
CA GLY A 498 -4.16 4.50 -2.30
C GLY A 498 -3.18 5.30 -3.14
N SER A 499 -2.24 5.99 -2.51
CA SER A 499 -1.24 6.77 -3.24
C SER A 499 0.07 6.97 -2.48
N ARG A 500 1.10 7.51 -3.15
CA ARG A 500 2.39 7.90 -2.54
C ARG A 500 3.02 6.81 -1.70
N SER A 501 2.90 5.57 -2.15
CA SER A 501 3.55 4.42 -1.52
C SER A 501 4.93 4.20 -2.13
N TYR A 502 5.82 3.61 -1.34
CA TYR A 502 7.13 3.15 -1.77
C TYR A 502 7.16 1.63 -1.71
N VAL A 503 7.26 0.96 -2.86
CA VAL A 503 7.23 -0.50 -2.96
C VAL A 503 8.52 -0.97 -3.60
N ALA A 504 9.47 -1.46 -2.79
CA ALA A 504 10.81 -1.73 -3.29
C ALA A 504 11.46 -3.00 -2.79
N ASP A 505 12.40 -3.53 -3.57
CA ASP A 505 13.25 -4.67 -3.20
C ASP A 505 12.48 -5.94 -2.80
N ASN A 506 11.21 -6.06 -3.20
CA ASN A 506 10.39 -7.22 -2.87
C ASN A 506 10.66 -8.36 -3.86
N LEU A 507 10.67 -9.59 -3.35
CA LEU A 507 10.76 -10.81 -4.15
C LEU A 507 9.40 -11.51 -4.16
N VAL A 508 8.75 -11.56 -5.33
CA VAL A 508 7.44 -12.18 -5.49
C VAL A 508 7.50 -13.31 -6.50
N THR A 509 7.23 -14.54 -6.06
CA THR A 509 7.40 -15.74 -6.88
C THR A 509 6.21 -16.69 -6.87
N ASN A 510 6.03 -17.40 -7.98
CA ASN A 510 5.03 -18.48 -8.13
C ASN A 510 3.59 -18.06 -7.80
N THR A 511 3.21 -16.82 -8.16
CA THR A 511 1.86 -16.30 -7.93
C THR A 511 1.00 -16.24 -9.19
N GLN A 512 -0.33 -16.10 -9.07
CA GLN A 512 -1.16 -15.81 -10.26
C GLN A 512 -0.96 -14.37 -10.74
N VAL A 513 -0.79 -13.42 -9.81
CA VAL A 513 -0.42 -12.04 -10.10
C VAL A 513 0.61 -11.60 -9.07
N GLY A 514 1.82 -11.26 -9.51
CA GLY A 514 2.92 -10.88 -8.60
C GLY A 514 2.63 -9.55 -7.90
N LEU A 515 2.47 -8.49 -8.68
CA LEU A 515 2.24 -7.15 -8.17
C LEU A 515 1.04 -6.49 -8.85
N THR A 516 0.19 -5.83 -8.08
CA THR A 516 -0.87 -4.96 -8.62
C THR A 516 -0.60 -3.51 -8.23
N THR A 517 -0.35 -2.65 -9.22
CA THR A 517 -0.09 -1.22 -9.00
C THR A 517 -1.42 -0.44 -8.99
N GLY A 518 -2.23 -0.62 -7.95
CA GLY A 518 -3.49 0.12 -7.79
C GLY A 518 -3.32 1.47 -7.09
N ALA A 519 -2.20 1.68 -6.38
CA ALA A 519 -1.84 2.97 -5.81
C ALA A 519 -1.27 3.92 -6.88
N GLY A 520 -1.61 5.21 -6.80
CA GLY A 520 -1.13 6.28 -7.70
C GLY A 520 0.04 7.09 -7.10
N ASN A 521 0.74 7.89 -7.91
CA ASN A 521 1.89 8.73 -7.48
C ASN A 521 2.89 7.96 -6.60
N SER A 522 3.09 6.67 -6.90
CA SER A 522 3.87 5.74 -6.08
C SER A 522 5.11 5.29 -6.84
N ILE A 523 6.16 4.95 -6.11
CA ILE A 523 7.41 4.41 -6.66
C ILE A 523 7.41 2.90 -6.48
N TYR A 524 7.71 2.18 -7.56
CA TYR A 524 7.93 0.74 -7.59
C TYR A 524 9.31 0.47 -8.16
N GLU A 525 10.30 0.16 -7.32
CA GLU A 525 11.69 -0.03 -7.76
C GLU A 525 12.40 -1.25 -7.16
N GLY A 526 13.38 -1.82 -7.85
CA GLY A 526 14.20 -2.93 -7.32
C GLY A 526 13.44 -4.25 -7.07
N ASN A 527 12.17 -4.37 -7.45
CA ASN A 527 11.40 -5.59 -7.19
C ASN A 527 11.76 -6.70 -8.19
N VAL A 528 11.79 -7.94 -7.71
CA VAL A 528 11.94 -9.14 -8.56
C VAL A 528 10.61 -9.89 -8.60
N LEU A 529 10.01 -9.91 -9.79
CA LEU A 529 8.78 -10.65 -10.05
C LEU A 529 9.12 -11.85 -10.93
N ALA A 530 9.26 -13.02 -10.30
CA ALA A 530 9.76 -14.24 -10.95
C ALA A 530 8.72 -15.37 -11.02
N ASP A 531 8.63 -16.04 -12.17
CA ASP A 531 7.82 -17.27 -12.35
C ASP A 531 6.32 -17.12 -11.97
N ASN A 532 5.78 -15.91 -12.10
CA ASN A 532 4.36 -15.63 -11.88
C ASN A 532 3.55 -15.84 -13.16
N VAL A 533 2.24 -16.09 -13.03
CA VAL A 533 1.37 -16.13 -14.21
C VAL A 533 1.28 -14.73 -14.85
N GLN A 534 1.11 -13.70 -14.02
CA GLN A 534 1.30 -12.30 -14.42
C GLN A 534 2.35 -11.69 -13.49
N GLY A 535 3.40 -11.09 -14.04
CA GLY A 535 4.40 -10.37 -13.25
C GLY A 535 3.74 -9.19 -12.53
N VAL A 536 3.26 -8.22 -13.32
CA VAL A 536 2.56 -7.04 -12.80
C VAL A 536 1.26 -6.73 -13.52
N GLN A 537 0.29 -6.23 -12.77
CA GLN A 537 -0.98 -5.73 -13.28
C GLN A 537 -1.15 -4.24 -12.97
N ALA A 538 -1.11 -3.42 -14.01
CA ALA A 538 -1.27 -1.98 -13.92
C ALA A 538 -2.76 -1.59 -13.86
N ASN A 539 -3.28 -1.43 -12.64
CA ASN A 539 -4.70 -1.18 -12.39
C ASN A 539 -5.04 0.28 -12.07
N HIS A 540 -4.11 1.08 -11.55
CA HIS A 540 -4.38 2.48 -11.28
C HIS A 540 -4.76 3.22 -12.57
N MET A 541 -5.86 3.98 -12.57
CA MET A 541 -6.42 4.58 -13.79
C MET A 541 -5.56 5.70 -14.38
N LEU A 542 -4.69 6.30 -13.55
CA LEU A 542 -3.78 7.38 -13.93
C LEU A 542 -2.36 6.81 -14.14
N PRO A 543 -1.63 7.21 -15.19
CA PRO A 543 -0.23 6.83 -15.40
C PRO A 543 0.74 7.64 -14.51
N THR A 544 0.52 7.69 -13.20
CA THR A 544 1.29 8.56 -12.28
C THR A 544 2.43 7.87 -11.54
N ASN A 545 2.54 6.54 -11.65
CA ASN A 545 3.56 5.78 -10.93
C ASN A 545 4.92 5.81 -11.64
N GLU A 546 5.98 5.85 -10.84
CA GLU A 546 7.34 5.52 -11.29
C GLU A 546 7.56 4.02 -11.14
N VAL A 547 8.02 3.37 -12.21
CA VAL A 547 8.30 1.93 -12.23
C VAL A 547 9.63 1.70 -12.94
N THR A 548 10.71 1.51 -12.18
CA THR A 548 12.10 1.48 -12.68
C THR A 548 12.92 0.43 -11.93
N GLY A 549 13.98 -0.13 -12.54
CA GLY A 549 14.89 -1.05 -11.86
C GLY A 549 14.29 -2.39 -11.40
N ASN A 550 13.10 -2.76 -11.85
CA ASN A 550 12.47 -4.04 -11.51
C ASN A 550 12.91 -5.14 -12.48
N ASP A 551 12.98 -6.38 -12.01
CA ASP A 551 13.28 -7.55 -12.83
C ASP A 551 12.04 -8.42 -13.05
N PHE A 552 11.60 -8.50 -14.31
CA PHE A 552 10.50 -9.37 -14.75
C PHE A 552 11.07 -10.62 -15.41
N VAL A 553 11.12 -11.73 -14.68
CA VAL A 553 11.77 -12.97 -15.13
C VAL A 553 10.82 -14.16 -15.04
N GLY A 554 10.95 -15.13 -15.95
CA GLY A 554 10.15 -16.37 -15.91
C GLY A 554 8.62 -16.24 -16.05
N ASN A 555 8.05 -15.03 -15.94
CA ASN A 555 6.61 -14.85 -15.90
C ASN A 555 5.94 -15.27 -17.20
N ASP A 556 4.71 -15.74 -17.08
CA ASP A 556 3.89 -16.05 -18.23
C ASP A 556 3.59 -14.76 -19.03
N GLU A 557 2.95 -13.78 -18.42
CA GLU A 557 2.88 -12.42 -18.96
C GLU A 557 3.63 -11.47 -18.02
N HIS A 558 4.69 -10.80 -18.52
CA HIS A 558 5.47 -9.90 -17.67
C HIS A 558 4.64 -8.73 -17.13
N ALA A 559 3.78 -8.13 -17.96
CA ALA A 559 2.85 -7.10 -17.52
C ALA A 559 1.53 -7.10 -18.30
N ASN A 560 0.48 -6.61 -17.64
CA ASN A 560 -0.82 -6.31 -18.24
C ASN A 560 -1.31 -4.93 -17.73
N ALA A 561 -2.12 -4.23 -18.52
CA ALA A 561 -2.81 -3.01 -18.11
C ALA A 561 -4.32 -3.16 -18.37
N ARG A 562 -5.15 -2.92 -17.35
CA ARG A 562 -6.60 -3.14 -17.46
C ARG A 562 -7.38 -1.92 -17.95
N LEU A 563 -6.88 -0.69 -17.72
CA LEU A 563 -7.58 0.58 -17.97
C LEU A 563 -6.56 1.72 -18.22
N GLY A 564 -6.97 2.83 -18.85
CA GLY A 564 -6.21 4.09 -18.89
C GLY A 564 -5.27 4.31 -20.08
N THR A 565 -4.51 5.42 -20.04
CA THR A 565 -3.60 5.88 -21.09
C THR A 565 -2.24 5.15 -21.10
N LEU A 566 -1.38 5.55 -22.03
CA LEU A 566 0.00 5.11 -22.14
C LEU A 566 0.74 5.33 -20.80
N ARG A 567 1.35 4.26 -20.28
CA ARG A 567 2.25 4.29 -19.13
C ARG A 567 3.69 4.20 -19.62
N VAL A 568 4.52 5.13 -19.17
CA VAL A 568 5.96 5.13 -19.43
C VAL A 568 6.65 4.59 -18.19
N TRP A 569 7.25 3.42 -18.28
CA TRP A 569 7.96 2.74 -17.17
C TRP A 569 9.46 2.83 -17.39
N SER A 570 9.90 4.08 -17.47
CA SER A 570 11.30 4.48 -17.57
C SER A 570 11.41 5.95 -17.19
N GLU A 571 12.35 6.30 -16.32
CA GLU A 571 12.57 7.65 -15.81
C GLU A 571 14.07 7.96 -15.90
N ASP A 572 14.45 9.19 -16.28
CA ASP A 572 15.85 9.62 -16.40
C ASP A 572 16.79 8.65 -17.18
N GLY A 573 16.23 8.00 -18.21
CA GLY A 573 16.97 7.04 -19.04
C GLY A 573 17.25 5.69 -18.38
N LYS A 574 16.58 5.38 -17.27
CA LYS A 574 16.58 4.07 -16.61
C LYS A 574 15.21 3.42 -16.73
N GLY A 575 15.19 2.15 -17.11
CA GLY A 575 13.98 1.33 -17.21
C GLY A 575 14.04 0.11 -16.32
N ASN A 576 13.38 -0.96 -16.75
CA ASN A 576 13.29 -2.23 -16.04
C ASN A 576 13.98 -3.33 -16.85
N PHE A 577 14.34 -4.43 -16.20
CA PHE A 577 14.80 -5.62 -16.90
C PHE A 577 13.61 -6.51 -17.26
N TRP A 578 13.51 -6.85 -18.53
CA TRP A 578 12.47 -7.74 -19.05
C TRP A 578 13.13 -8.96 -19.65
N HIS A 579 12.98 -10.12 -19.01
CA HIS A 579 13.47 -11.37 -19.57
C HIS A 579 12.95 -11.52 -21.01
N GLY A 580 13.87 -11.69 -21.97
CA GLY A 580 13.57 -11.85 -23.40
C GLY A 580 13.52 -10.55 -24.21
N ALA A 581 13.62 -9.37 -23.59
CA ALA A 581 13.82 -8.13 -24.34
C ALA A 581 15.08 -8.21 -25.20
N ILE A 582 15.02 -7.56 -26.38
CA ILE A 582 16.11 -7.59 -27.35
C ILE A 582 16.44 -6.17 -27.81
N GLY A 583 17.72 -5.92 -28.01
CA GLY A 583 18.21 -4.65 -28.53
C GLY A 583 19.71 -4.66 -28.71
N VAL A 584 20.24 -3.52 -29.16
CA VAL A 584 21.68 -3.23 -29.06
C VAL A 584 21.86 -2.45 -27.76
N PRO A 585 22.87 -2.77 -26.93
CA PRO A 585 23.21 -1.93 -25.78
C PRO A 585 23.51 -0.49 -26.23
N GLY A 586 22.90 0.50 -25.59
CA GLY A 586 23.08 1.91 -25.88
C GLY A 586 24.50 2.39 -25.60
N SER A 587 24.93 3.43 -26.31
CA SER A 587 26.30 3.98 -26.21
C SER A 587 26.49 5.05 -25.12
N ASP A 588 25.43 5.50 -24.45
CA ASP A 588 25.49 6.59 -23.48
C ASP A 588 25.77 6.08 -22.06
N THR A 589 27.06 5.99 -21.73
CA THR A 589 27.54 5.85 -20.35
C THR A 589 27.59 7.22 -19.68
N GLY A 590 26.43 7.73 -19.27
CA GLY A 590 26.31 8.87 -18.36
C GLY A 590 26.08 8.38 -16.94
N THR A 591 27.11 8.52 -16.09
CA THR A 591 27.19 8.09 -14.68
C THR A 591 27.15 6.57 -14.41
N VAL A 592 28.27 6.12 -13.83
CA VAL A 592 28.64 4.74 -13.52
C VAL A 592 27.87 4.27 -12.28
N THR A 593 26.80 3.50 -12.44
CA THR A 593 26.36 2.45 -11.48
C THR A 593 25.28 1.51 -12.04
N ASP A 594 24.43 1.93 -12.97
CA ASP A 594 23.37 1.06 -13.52
C ASP A 594 23.76 0.46 -14.88
N GLY A 595 23.36 -0.79 -15.11
CA GLY A 595 23.71 -1.58 -16.30
C GLY A 595 23.37 -0.88 -17.62
N ALA A 596 23.93 -1.39 -18.73
CA ALA A 596 23.61 -0.87 -20.05
C ALA A 596 22.09 -0.93 -20.30
N THR A 597 21.52 0.07 -20.97
CA THR A 597 20.13 0.03 -21.46
C THR A 597 20.12 -0.39 -22.93
N LEU A 598 18.98 -0.87 -23.43
CA LEU A 598 18.81 -1.20 -24.84
C LEU A 598 18.36 0.05 -25.63
N GLU A 599 18.89 0.24 -26.84
CA GLU A 599 18.45 1.31 -27.75
C GLU A 599 16.98 1.18 -28.19
N ARG A 600 16.40 -0.02 -28.06
CA ARG A 600 15.03 -0.33 -28.47
C ARG A 600 14.14 -0.33 -27.23
N SER A 601 13.08 0.46 -27.25
CA SER A 601 12.01 0.40 -26.26
C SER A 601 11.37 -0.99 -26.20
N TYR A 602 10.85 -1.37 -25.05
CA TYR A 602 10.13 -2.62 -24.85
C TYR A 602 8.69 -2.33 -24.40
N ALA A 603 7.71 -3.00 -25.01
CA ALA A 603 6.30 -2.83 -24.66
C ALA A 603 5.70 -4.16 -24.19
N PRO A 604 5.64 -4.45 -22.87
CA PRO A 604 5.17 -5.75 -22.36
C PRO A 604 3.71 -6.06 -22.70
N THR A 605 2.90 -5.07 -23.09
CA THR A 605 1.52 -5.28 -23.55
C THR A 605 1.38 -5.39 -25.07
N ASP A 606 2.43 -5.11 -25.84
CA ASP A 606 2.39 -5.26 -27.30
C ASP A 606 2.29 -6.75 -27.70
N PRO A 607 1.43 -7.12 -28.68
CA PRO A 607 1.23 -8.52 -29.07
C PRO A 607 2.49 -9.27 -29.54
N VAL A 608 3.52 -8.57 -29.99
CA VAL A 608 4.79 -9.17 -30.41
C VAL A 608 5.77 -9.18 -29.24
N ASP A 609 5.99 -8.05 -28.58
CA ASP A 609 7.01 -7.93 -27.54
C ASP A 609 6.72 -8.83 -26.34
N LYS A 610 5.45 -8.96 -25.94
CA LYS A 610 5.03 -9.84 -24.83
C LYS A 610 5.30 -11.33 -25.03
N ARG A 611 5.72 -11.74 -26.24
CA ARG A 611 6.04 -13.13 -26.60
C ARG A 611 7.53 -13.35 -26.84
N LEU A 612 8.36 -12.31 -26.74
CA LEU A 612 9.79 -12.40 -27.04
C LEU A 612 10.52 -13.42 -26.18
N HIS A 613 10.10 -13.60 -24.92
CA HIS A 613 10.69 -14.56 -23.98
C HIS A 613 10.17 -15.99 -24.11
N ARG A 614 9.10 -16.20 -24.88
CA ARG A 614 8.38 -17.48 -24.97
C ARG A 614 8.46 -18.15 -26.32
N VAL A 615 8.65 -17.39 -27.39
CA VAL A 615 8.52 -17.89 -28.76
C VAL A 615 9.77 -17.63 -29.57
N ASP A 616 10.46 -18.71 -29.92
CA ASP A 616 11.57 -18.71 -30.85
C ASP A 616 11.17 -18.10 -32.21
N GLY A 617 11.95 -17.12 -32.68
CA GLY A 617 11.74 -16.44 -33.97
C GLY A 617 11.02 -15.08 -33.88
N THR A 618 10.40 -14.75 -32.75
CA THR A 618 9.85 -13.41 -32.46
C THR A 618 10.88 -12.29 -32.65
N PRO A 619 12.18 -12.47 -32.31
CA PRO A 619 13.22 -11.48 -32.60
C PRO A 619 13.42 -11.11 -34.08
N THR A 620 12.98 -11.98 -35.01
CA THR A 620 13.02 -11.67 -36.46
C THR A 620 11.80 -10.85 -36.87
N LEU A 621 10.65 -11.08 -36.23
CA LEU A 621 9.40 -10.38 -36.52
C LEU A 621 9.43 -8.94 -36.02
N THR A 622 10.02 -8.68 -34.86
CA THR A 622 10.22 -7.33 -34.30
C THR A 622 11.10 -6.42 -35.15
N ARG A 623 11.88 -6.98 -36.09
CA ARG A 623 12.69 -6.23 -37.06
C ARG A 623 12.04 -6.09 -38.43
N ALA A 624 10.77 -6.50 -38.57
CA ALA A 624 10.06 -6.43 -39.83
C ALA A 624 9.53 -5.00 -40.07
N PRO A 625 9.78 -4.39 -41.24
CA PRO A 625 9.34 -3.02 -41.54
C PRO A 625 7.83 -2.76 -41.41
N ALA A 626 7.02 -3.82 -41.51
CA ALA A 626 5.58 -3.74 -41.33
C ALA A 626 5.16 -3.55 -39.87
N ILE A 627 5.96 -4.05 -38.91
CA ILE A 627 5.76 -3.81 -37.48
C ILE A 627 6.18 -2.38 -37.16
N ASP A 628 7.34 -1.93 -37.64
CA ASP A 628 7.79 -0.53 -37.47
C ASP A 628 6.76 0.49 -38.01
N ALA A 629 6.21 0.23 -39.19
CA ALA A 629 5.18 1.08 -39.79
C ALA A 629 3.87 1.10 -38.99
N ARG A 630 3.52 -0.01 -38.33
CA ARG A 630 2.36 -0.11 -37.45
C ARG A 630 2.59 0.66 -36.15
N SER A 631 3.73 0.44 -35.48
CA SER A 631 4.08 1.16 -34.24
C SER A 631 4.18 2.66 -34.47
N MET A 632 4.72 3.10 -35.62
CA MET A 632 4.74 4.52 -36.01
C MET A 632 3.33 5.10 -36.21
N PHE A 633 2.38 4.29 -36.71
CA PHE A 633 1.00 4.70 -36.91
C PHE A 633 0.20 4.73 -35.60
N GLU A 634 0.35 3.72 -34.74
CA GLU A 634 -0.22 3.69 -33.38
C GLU A 634 0.33 4.83 -32.51
N GLY A 635 1.62 5.14 -32.65
CA GLY A 635 2.25 6.29 -32.01
C GLY A 635 1.75 7.66 -32.53
N ALA A 636 1.24 7.74 -33.76
CA ALA A 636 0.76 9.01 -34.35
C ALA A 636 -0.73 9.28 -34.10
N VAL A 637 -1.51 8.30 -33.64
CA VAL A 637 -2.96 8.41 -33.43
C VAL A 637 -3.29 8.22 -31.95
N SER A 638 -3.61 9.30 -31.25
CA SER A 638 -3.84 9.31 -29.80
C SER A 638 -4.87 8.26 -29.33
N GLY A 639 -5.95 8.05 -30.10
CA GLY A 639 -6.99 7.05 -29.80
C GLY A 639 -6.64 5.59 -30.13
N MET A 640 -5.43 5.31 -30.64
CA MET A 640 -4.94 3.94 -30.90
C MET A 640 -3.83 3.51 -29.93
N ARG A 641 -3.45 4.36 -28.98
CA ARG A 641 -2.45 4.07 -27.93
C ARG A 641 -3.03 3.30 -26.72
N SER A 642 -4.19 2.67 -26.89
CA SER A 642 -4.99 2.09 -25.81
C SER A 642 -4.22 1.00 -25.04
N GLU A 643 -4.26 1.09 -23.70
CA GLU A 643 -3.78 0.08 -22.74
C GLU A 643 -2.30 -0.34 -22.91
N SER A 644 -1.43 0.64 -23.19
CA SER A 644 -0.02 0.38 -23.46
C SER A 644 0.89 0.72 -22.27
N ILE A 645 1.75 -0.21 -21.90
CA ILE A 645 2.94 0.02 -21.08
C ILE A 645 4.12 0.07 -22.04
N VAL A 646 4.98 1.08 -21.92
CA VAL A 646 6.21 1.20 -22.70
C VAL A 646 7.36 1.54 -21.76
N ASP A 647 8.41 0.75 -21.83
CA ASP A 647 9.71 1.05 -21.25
C ASP A 647 10.63 1.59 -22.35
N ARG A 648 11.07 2.84 -22.23
CA ARG A 648 11.92 3.50 -23.25
C ARG A 648 13.40 3.14 -23.11
N ALA A 649 13.81 2.68 -21.93
CA ALA A 649 15.20 2.42 -21.61
C ALA A 649 15.37 1.08 -20.87
N PRO A 650 14.87 -0.04 -21.45
CA PRO A 650 14.89 -1.32 -20.76
C PRO A 650 16.33 -1.77 -20.52
N LEU A 651 16.57 -2.36 -19.35
CA LEU A 651 17.89 -2.80 -18.92
C LEU A 651 18.34 -4.04 -19.71
N CYS A 652 19.64 -4.10 -19.99
CA CYS A 652 20.27 -5.22 -20.71
C CYS A 652 20.48 -6.45 -19.82
N GLU A 653 20.75 -6.20 -18.54
CA GLU A 653 21.03 -7.21 -17.52
C GLU A 653 20.08 -6.97 -16.33
N PRO A 654 19.81 -8.00 -15.51
CA PRO A 654 19.00 -7.83 -14.31
C PRO A 654 19.59 -6.78 -13.38
N ALA A 655 18.72 -5.97 -12.77
CA ALA A 655 19.09 -4.96 -11.79
C ALA A 655 19.36 -5.57 -10.40
N ASN A 656 18.71 -6.69 -10.06
CA ASN A 656 18.65 -7.24 -8.71
C ASN A 656 19.17 -8.70 -8.67
N PRO A 657 20.44 -8.94 -9.01
CA PRO A 657 21.00 -10.29 -9.08
C PRO A 657 20.94 -11.03 -7.73
N ASP A 658 21.13 -10.34 -6.60
CA ASP A 658 21.11 -10.95 -5.27
C ASP A 658 19.72 -11.52 -4.91
N LEU A 659 18.65 -10.84 -5.33
CA LEU A 659 17.28 -11.34 -5.16
C LEU A 659 16.98 -12.50 -6.12
N LEU A 660 17.49 -12.43 -7.36
CA LEU A 660 17.34 -13.51 -8.34
C LEU A 660 18.04 -14.80 -7.93
N GLU A 661 19.18 -14.74 -7.22
CA GLU A 661 19.88 -15.92 -6.69
C GLU A 661 19.02 -16.72 -5.68
N ARG A 662 17.96 -16.12 -5.13
CA ARG A 662 16.98 -16.77 -4.25
C ARG A 662 15.84 -17.47 -5.00
N THR A 663 15.90 -17.47 -6.33
CA THR A 663 14.90 -18.10 -7.22
C THR A 663 15.49 -19.30 -7.94
N GLU A 664 14.64 -20.14 -8.55
CA GLU A 664 15.10 -21.22 -9.43
C GLU A 664 15.44 -20.72 -10.85
N TRP A 665 15.30 -19.42 -11.11
CA TRP A 665 15.52 -18.85 -12.43
C TRP A 665 17.01 -18.85 -12.79
N GLU A 666 17.37 -19.54 -13.87
CA GLU A 666 18.70 -19.49 -14.44
C GLU A 666 18.77 -18.45 -15.58
N PRO A 667 19.77 -17.55 -15.59
CA PRO A 667 19.91 -16.57 -16.65
C PRO A 667 20.17 -17.27 -18.00
N PRO A 668 19.57 -16.79 -19.11
CA PRO A 668 19.79 -17.37 -20.42
C PRO A 668 21.26 -17.24 -20.85
N GLU A 669 21.77 -18.19 -21.64
CA GLU A 669 23.16 -18.18 -22.17
C GLU A 669 23.52 -16.92 -22.98
N ARG A 670 22.52 -16.09 -23.34
CA ARG A 670 22.72 -14.76 -23.90
C ARG A 670 22.52 -13.72 -22.81
N THR A 671 23.62 -13.26 -22.25
CA THR A 671 23.71 -11.87 -21.80
C THR A 671 23.74 -10.97 -23.04
N CYS A 672 23.51 -9.69 -22.84
CA CYS A 672 24.09 -8.71 -23.73
C CYS A 672 25.62 -8.97 -23.93
#